data_AF-A0A524CJ99-F1
#
_entry.id   AF-A0A524CJ99-F1
#
_cell.length_a   1.000
_cell.length_b   1.000
_cell.length_c   1.000
_cell.angle_alpha   90.00
_cell.angle_beta   90.00
_cell.angle_gamma   90.00
#
_symmetry.space_group_name_H-M   'P 1'
#
loop_
_entity.id
_entity.type
_entity.pdbx_description
1 polymer ?
#
loop_
_entity_poly.entity_id
_entity_poly.type
_entity_poly.pdbx_seq_one_letter_code
_entity_poly.pdbx_strand_id
1 'polypeptide(L)'
;MIIIDNNTLDDKLSIDLEAFDINKTKFKKKEKTKLVYSIVKDLFDKRQIFSFDEFYRICSKKLNLSDSELLDAFRELLDNDIIIEGSRLTRDEILANEARKNIFDFIIKNPGYYFTFIMNEVGLGPHACRWHLDMLERFNFIRSQKFDRYNVYFNQDFPESRDEMTFILRNENALRIFEILNSNPEIDTSTIGKGMDLHYTTIRYYLEKLKNSNLIEEIKENNKINYKVNEYNRLFLERYFEFNDITIEKEEVAEVIPTSPTQEKDIKVLRGGEVVGEKIIYKVKIQNDSKYNITDVTVFLISYPRECMGLTTRETRSVSKIESGGFRSLEFEFEPHKDCVTGTIHASATYIDQENNSHTTSVHPFTIRSVCDLLKPYRVDEEKFDNMILGWQKTGEFKKINLNIFELFERSKITLQRHNFFVISSKLYQNEESVLVRGMIKAFAEGKYVGKKIGMLIEMIGNKEGELSQIRTSSTSEDEGMMASPISEIIDDFEQAGLALDMMSDNEQELFIKEKSLQSLRFLLVVHKDVGVTIFSKNFSENALDADLISGFLTAISSFGMELSGGQSIGIKKMEYESLKIVLQQGTYVNVGLILDDFPEQWLDLRLKTFVKALETQYKENLKSWTGDVSPYRSIDNLFDKIFEI
;
A
#
# COMPACT_ATOMS: atom_id res chain seq x y z
N MET A 1 -46.12 9.14 -36.77
CA MET A 1 -45.87 8.23 -37.90
C MET A 1 -44.44 8.45 -38.39
N ILE A 2 -43.48 7.92 -37.65
CA ILE A 2 -42.14 7.54 -38.13
C ILE A 2 -41.93 6.18 -37.46
N ILE A 3 -42.00 5.13 -38.27
CA ILE A 3 -41.83 3.74 -37.89
C ILE A 3 -40.32 3.56 -37.76
N ILE A 4 -39.83 3.30 -36.56
CA ILE A 4 -38.46 2.81 -36.34
C ILE A 4 -38.59 1.30 -36.20
N ASP A 5 -37.93 0.57 -37.10
CA ASP A 5 -37.93 -0.89 -37.21
C ASP A 5 -37.54 -1.55 -35.89
N ASN A 6 -38.48 -2.30 -35.30
CA ASN A 6 -38.26 -3.17 -34.13
C ASN A 6 -37.53 -4.49 -34.47
N ASN A 7 -36.98 -4.64 -35.68
CA ASN A 7 -36.39 -5.90 -36.16
C ASN A 7 -34.85 -5.96 -36.12
N THR A 8 -34.17 -5.02 -35.45
CA THR A 8 -32.68 -5.03 -35.34
C THR A 8 -32.17 -5.12 -33.90
N LEU A 9 -33.04 -5.09 -32.89
CA LEU A 9 -32.67 -5.32 -31.48
C LEU A 9 -32.95 -6.76 -31.01
N ASP A 10 -33.91 -7.47 -31.61
CA ASP A 10 -34.30 -8.83 -31.19
C ASP A 10 -33.36 -9.96 -31.67
N ASP A 11 -32.55 -9.71 -32.72
CA ASP A 11 -31.62 -10.72 -33.28
C ASP A 11 -30.23 -10.72 -32.63
N LYS A 12 -29.96 -9.79 -31.70
CA LYS A 12 -28.71 -9.76 -30.89
C LYS A 12 -28.92 -10.04 -29.41
N LEU A 13 -30.17 -10.17 -28.96
CA LEU A 13 -30.53 -10.40 -27.56
C LEU A 13 -31.02 -11.83 -27.27
N SER A 14 -30.97 -12.72 -28.26
CA SER A 14 -31.57 -14.07 -28.23
C SER A 14 -30.55 -15.22 -28.35
N ILE A 15 -29.27 -14.99 -28.06
CA ILE A 15 -28.27 -16.07 -27.94
C ILE A 15 -27.72 -16.07 -26.50
N ASP A 16 -27.75 -17.27 -25.89
CA ASP A 16 -27.16 -17.68 -24.60
C ASP A 16 -27.98 -17.49 -23.31
N LEU A 17 -29.26 -17.91 -23.33
CA LEU A 17 -30.03 -18.22 -22.10
C LEU A 17 -30.40 -19.70 -21.92
N GLU A 18 -29.82 -20.61 -22.73
CA GLU A 18 -29.92 -22.06 -22.51
C GLU A 18 -28.53 -22.72 -22.68
N ALA A 19 -27.70 -22.70 -21.63
CA ALA A 19 -26.69 -23.73 -21.31
C ALA A 19 -25.77 -23.29 -20.16
N PHE A 20 -26.26 -23.26 -18.92
CA PHE A 20 -25.39 -23.35 -17.75
C PHE A 20 -25.56 -24.72 -17.08
N ASP A 21 -25.41 -25.77 -17.90
CA ASP A 21 -25.12 -27.12 -17.42
C ASP A 21 -23.59 -27.25 -17.41
N ILE A 22 -22.97 -26.90 -16.27
CA ILE A 22 -21.51 -26.88 -16.02
C ILE A 22 -20.86 -28.27 -16.31
N ASN A 23 -21.65 -29.31 -16.53
CA ASN A 23 -21.18 -30.67 -16.82
C ASN A 23 -21.27 -31.11 -18.29
N LYS A 24 -21.62 -30.24 -19.27
CA LYS A 24 -21.88 -30.71 -20.64
C LYS A 24 -21.40 -29.82 -21.80
N THR A 25 -20.09 -29.64 -21.98
CA THR A 25 -19.49 -29.34 -23.31
C THR A 25 -17.95 -29.46 -23.22
N LYS A 26 -17.17 -30.21 -24.02
CA LYS A 26 -17.40 -31.26 -25.02
C LYS A 26 -16.03 -31.93 -25.33
N PHE A 27 -15.52 -32.79 -24.44
CA PHE A 27 -14.27 -33.53 -24.72
C PHE A 27 -14.55 -34.72 -25.67
N LYS A 28 -14.32 -34.56 -26.98
CA LYS A 28 -14.21 -35.69 -27.92
C LYS A 28 -12.86 -36.38 -27.70
N LYS A 29 -12.76 -37.10 -26.58
CA LYS A 29 -11.54 -37.78 -26.12
C LYS A 29 -11.03 -38.72 -27.21
N LYS A 30 -9.87 -38.43 -27.81
CA LYS A 30 -9.11 -39.45 -28.56
C LYS A 30 -8.82 -40.61 -27.59
N GLU A 31 -8.96 -41.84 -28.06
CA GLU A 31 -8.79 -43.04 -27.22
C GLU A 31 -7.43 -43.08 -26.51
N LYS A 32 -6.40 -42.52 -27.15
CA LYS A 32 -5.03 -42.40 -26.64
C LYS A 32 -4.92 -41.44 -25.44
N THR A 33 -5.59 -40.29 -25.49
CA THR A 33 -5.63 -39.31 -24.40
C THR A 33 -6.32 -39.88 -23.15
N LYS A 34 -7.30 -40.80 -23.32
CA LYS A 34 -7.89 -41.54 -22.19
C LYS A 34 -6.86 -42.41 -21.47
N LEU A 35 -6.00 -43.10 -22.21
CA LEU A 35 -4.99 -44.00 -21.66
C LEU A 35 -3.96 -43.21 -20.85
N VAL A 36 -3.44 -42.11 -21.41
CA VAL A 36 -2.51 -41.21 -20.71
C VAL A 36 -3.14 -40.66 -19.43
N TYR A 37 -4.35 -40.11 -19.51
CA TYR A 37 -5.07 -39.59 -18.35
C TYR A 37 -5.29 -40.65 -17.25
N SER A 38 -5.59 -41.90 -17.61
CA SER A 38 -5.78 -42.97 -16.63
C SER A 38 -4.51 -43.29 -15.83
N ILE A 39 -3.34 -43.25 -16.48
CA ILE A 39 -2.05 -43.43 -15.81
C ILE A 39 -1.74 -42.23 -14.92
N VAL A 40 -1.97 -41.01 -15.42
CA VAL A 40 -1.77 -39.79 -14.63
C VAL A 40 -2.61 -39.84 -13.35
N LYS A 41 -3.87 -40.27 -13.44
CA LYS A 41 -4.76 -40.42 -12.28
C LYS A 41 -4.26 -41.48 -11.28
N ASP A 42 -3.83 -42.64 -11.75
CA ASP A 42 -3.21 -43.68 -10.89
C ASP A 42 -1.95 -43.16 -10.16
N LEU A 43 -1.17 -42.28 -10.79
CA LEU A 43 0.00 -41.66 -10.15
C LEU A 43 -0.40 -40.60 -9.11
N PHE A 44 -1.46 -39.82 -9.36
CA PHE A 44 -2.01 -38.88 -8.38
C PHE A 44 -2.57 -39.61 -7.15
N ASP A 45 -3.25 -40.74 -7.33
CA ASP A 45 -3.73 -41.60 -6.24
C ASP A 45 -2.57 -42.12 -5.37
N LYS A 46 -1.39 -42.29 -5.96
CA LYS A 46 -0.12 -42.62 -5.29
C LYS A 46 0.60 -41.42 -4.69
N ARG A 47 -0.08 -40.26 -4.59
CA ARG A 47 0.43 -38.99 -4.04
C ARG A 47 1.61 -38.40 -4.81
N GLN A 48 1.76 -38.72 -6.10
CA GLN A 48 2.76 -38.06 -6.94
C GLN A 48 2.21 -36.72 -7.45
N ILE A 49 3.08 -35.71 -7.46
CA ILE A 49 2.80 -34.40 -8.04
C ILE A 49 3.10 -34.47 -9.53
N PHE A 50 2.24 -33.87 -10.36
CA PHE A 50 2.46 -33.86 -11.79
C PHE A 50 3.77 -33.16 -12.14
N SER A 51 4.64 -33.92 -12.81
CA SER A 51 5.79 -33.39 -13.52
C SER A 51 5.80 -33.92 -14.94
N PHE A 52 5.78 -33.03 -15.92
CA PHE A 52 5.73 -33.40 -17.33
C PHE A 52 6.82 -34.41 -17.69
N ASP A 53 8.09 -34.14 -17.35
CA ASP A 53 9.22 -35.01 -17.71
C ASP A 53 9.10 -36.41 -17.08
N GLU A 54 8.73 -36.47 -15.80
CA GLU A 54 8.62 -37.74 -15.09
C GLU A 54 7.41 -38.56 -15.56
N PHE A 55 6.26 -37.92 -15.71
CA PHE A 55 5.03 -38.57 -16.11
C PHE A 55 5.09 -38.96 -17.59
N TYR A 56 5.72 -38.15 -18.44
CA TYR A 56 6.03 -38.50 -19.83
C TYR A 56 6.88 -39.78 -19.88
N ARG A 57 7.96 -39.85 -19.11
CA ARG A 57 8.84 -41.04 -19.04
C ARG A 57 8.12 -42.29 -18.52
N ILE A 58 7.20 -42.14 -17.56
CA ILE A 58 6.41 -43.27 -17.05
C ILE A 58 5.43 -43.74 -18.12
N CYS A 59 4.74 -42.81 -18.78
CA CYS A 59 3.78 -43.12 -19.82
C CYS A 59 4.44 -43.74 -21.06
N SER A 60 5.61 -43.24 -21.49
CA SER A 60 6.36 -43.80 -22.63
C SER A 60 6.84 -45.24 -22.37
N LYS A 61 7.09 -45.61 -21.11
CA LYS A 61 7.43 -46.99 -20.73
C LYS A 61 6.22 -47.92 -20.61
N LYS A 62 5.07 -47.39 -20.19
CA LYS A 62 3.86 -48.18 -19.90
C LYS A 62 2.89 -48.29 -21.08
N LEU A 63 2.89 -47.31 -21.98
CA LEU A 63 1.99 -47.23 -23.11
C LEU A 63 2.73 -47.51 -24.42
N ASN A 64 2.12 -48.31 -25.29
CA ASN A 64 2.61 -48.53 -26.64
C ASN A 64 2.14 -47.40 -27.58
N LEU A 65 2.59 -46.17 -27.32
CA LEU A 65 2.31 -44.98 -28.12
C LEU A 65 3.62 -44.43 -28.68
N SER A 66 3.57 -43.81 -29.87
CA SER A 66 4.71 -43.05 -30.38
C SER A 66 4.89 -41.74 -29.62
N ASP A 67 6.11 -41.18 -29.63
CA ASP A 67 6.41 -39.92 -28.96
C ASP A 67 5.48 -38.78 -29.41
N SER A 68 5.17 -38.70 -30.71
CA SER A 68 4.22 -37.70 -31.22
C SER A 68 2.82 -37.86 -30.62
N GLU A 69 2.32 -39.10 -30.51
CA GLU A 69 0.99 -39.36 -29.95
C GLU A 69 0.92 -39.08 -28.45
N LEU A 70 2.03 -39.35 -27.74
CA LEU A 70 2.13 -39.08 -26.31
C LEU A 70 2.23 -37.58 -26.04
N LEU A 71 3.04 -36.86 -26.81
CA LEU A 71 3.15 -35.40 -26.74
C LEU A 71 1.81 -34.73 -27.07
N ASP A 72 1.12 -35.17 -28.12
CA ASP A 72 -0.20 -34.64 -28.47
C ASP A 72 -1.23 -34.89 -27.37
N ALA A 73 -1.19 -36.06 -26.73
CA ALA A 73 -2.07 -36.37 -25.61
C ALA A 73 -1.78 -35.49 -24.38
N PHE A 74 -0.51 -35.26 -24.03
CA PHE A 74 -0.18 -34.36 -22.93
C PHE A 74 -0.51 -32.91 -23.24
N ARG A 75 -0.26 -32.44 -24.48
CA ARG A 75 -0.70 -31.12 -24.94
C ARG A 75 -2.20 -30.96 -24.78
N GLU A 76 -2.99 -31.93 -25.24
CA GLU A 76 -4.44 -31.91 -25.08
C GLU A 76 -4.88 -31.82 -23.60
N LEU A 77 -4.16 -32.47 -22.67
CA LEU A 77 -4.46 -32.38 -21.24
C LEU A 77 -4.03 -31.04 -20.62
N LEU A 78 -2.91 -30.48 -21.04
CA LEU A 78 -2.36 -29.22 -20.54
C LEU A 78 -3.09 -28.00 -21.10
N ASP A 79 -3.34 -27.97 -22.41
CA ASP A 79 -3.99 -26.86 -23.11
C ASP A 79 -5.46 -26.68 -22.68
N ASN A 80 -6.07 -27.71 -22.09
CA ASN A 80 -7.43 -27.67 -21.53
C ASN A 80 -7.43 -27.61 -20.00
N ASP A 81 -6.27 -27.34 -19.39
CA ASP A 81 -6.01 -27.31 -17.94
C ASP A 81 -6.52 -28.54 -17.18
N ILE A 82 -6.64 -29.70 -17.81
CA ILE A 82 -7.10 -30.93 -17.14
C ILE A 82 -6.09 -31.31 -16.06
N ILE A 83 -4.81 -31.09 -16.33
CA ILE A 83 -3.68 -31.29 -15.43
C ILE A 83 -2.77 -30.07 -15.49
N ILE A 84 -2.05 -29.79 -14.42
CA ILE A 84 -1.14 -28.65 -14.32
C ILE A 84 0.12 -29.08 -13.58
N GLU A 85 1.28 -28.61 -14.06
CA GLU A 85 2.59 -28.83 -13.43
C GLU A 85 2.55 -28.44 -11.94
N GLY A 86 3.13 -29.28 -11.07
CA GLY A 86 3.16 -29.02 -9.64
C GLY A 86 1.80 -29.21 -8.94
N SER A 87 0.78 -29.73 -9.62
CA SER A 87 -0.51 -30.10 -9.03
C SER A 87 -0.68 -31.62 -8.95
N ARG A 88 -1.49 -32.08 -8.00
CA ARG A 88 -1.95 -33.48 -7.87
C ARG A 88 -3.45 -33.66 -8.12
N LEU A 89 -4.12 -32.58 -8.53
CA LEU A 89 -5.55 -32.52 -8.77
C LEU A 89 -5.80 -32.40 -10.26
N THR A 90 -6.91 -32.95 -10.73
CA THR A 90 -7.41 -32.71 -12.09
C THR A 90 -8.50 -31.65 -12.10
N ARG A 91 -8.77 -31.04 -13.27
CA ARG A 91 -9.79 -29.98 -13.42
C ARG A 91 -11.17 -30.38 -12.88
N ASP A 92 -11.58 -31.63 -13.09
CA ASP A 92 -12.85 -32.19 -12.60
C ASP A 92 -12.92 -32.34 -11.07
N GLU A 93 -11.77 -32.41 -10.39
CA GLU A 93 -11.69 -32.52 -8.93
C GLU A 93 -11.65 -31.16 -8.21
N ILE A 94 -11.48 -30.06 -8.96
CA ILE A 94 -11.40 -28.72 -8.39
C ILE A 94 -12.72 -28.34 -7.73
N LEU A 95 -13.83 -28.33 -8.46
CA LEU A 95 -15.15 -27.98 -7.92
C LEU A 95 -15.83 -29.11 -7.13
N ALA A 96 -15.22 -30.30 -7.04
CA ALA A 96 -15.69 -31.37 -6.16
C ALA A 96 -15.46 -31.07 -4.67
N ASN A 97 -14.54 -30.16 -4.35
CA ASN A 97 -14.31 -29.70 -2.98
C ASN A 97 -15.31 -28.58 -2.63
N GLU A 98 -16.04 -28.77 -1.53
CA GLU A 98 -17.11 -27.87 -1.10
C GLU A 98 -16.62 -26.43 -0.86
N ALA A 99 -15.47 -26.23 -0.20
CA ALA A 99 -14.93 -24.90 0.04
C ALA A 99 -14.56 -24.17 -1.26
N ARG A 100 -13.92 -24.86 -2.22
CA ARG A 100 -13.62 -24.28 -3.55
C ARG A 100 -14.89 -23.97 -4.33
N LYS A 101 -15.88 -24.87 -4.27
CA LYS A 101 -17.16 -24.65 -4.91
C LYS A 101 -17.88 -23.42 -4.33
N ASN A 102 -17.89 -23.26 -3.01
CA ASN A 102 -18.50 -22.10 -2.36
C ASN A 102 -17.82 -20.79 -2.75
N ILE A 103 -16.48 -20.77 -2.83
CA ILE A 103 -15.73 -19.60 -3.32
C ILE A 103 -16.08 -19.31 -4.78
N PHE A 104 -16.08 -20.32 -5.64
CA PHE A 104 -16.39 -20.18 -7.06
C PHE A 104 -17.82 -19.67 -7.29
N ASP A 105 -18.80 -20.30 -6.64
CA ASP A 105 -20.21 -19.92 -6.72
C ASP A 105 -20.42 -18.48 -6.20
N PHE A 106 -19.69 -18.08 -5.15
CA PHE A 106 -19.70 -16.70 -4.66
C PHE A 106 -19.17 -15.72 -5.71
N ILE A 107 -18.01 -15.99 -6.32
CA ILE A 107 -17.38 -15.09 -7.31
C ILE A 107 -18.23 -14.96 -8.57
N ILE A 108 -18.89 -16.04 -9.02
CA ILE A 108 -19.80 -15.98 -10.18
C ILE A 108 -20.98 -15.04 -9.90
N LYS A 109 -21.60 -15.17 -8.72
CA LYS A 109 -22.74 -14.34 -8.34
C LYS A 109 -22.32 -12.90 -8.02
N ASN A 110 -21.11 -12.75 -7.49
CA ASN A 110 -20.60 -11.49 -6.95
C ASN A 110 -19.22 -11.16 -7.54
N PRO A 111 -19.11 -10.87 -8.85
CA PRO A 111 -17.85 -10.51 -9.47
C PRO A 111 -17.29 -9.19 -8.91
N GLY A 112 -15.96 -9.08 -8.85
CA GLY A 112 -15.26 -7.84 -8.52
C GLY A 112 -15.02 -7.60 -7.02
N TYR A 113 -15.18 -8.61 -6.16
CA TYR A 113 -14.78 -8.51 -4.75
C TYR A 113 -13.32 -8.89 -4.52
N TYR A 114 -12.71 -8.29 -3.50
CA TYR A 114 -11.33 -8.54 -3.08
C TYR A 114 -11.23 -9.68 -2.07
N PHE A 115 -10.02 -10.21 -1.91
CA PHE A 115 -9.71 -11.37 -1.06
C PHE A 115 -10.39 -11.36 0.32
N THR A 116 -10.22 -10.28 1.09
CA THR A 116 -10.74 -10.21 2.47
C THR A 116 -12.27 -10.28 2.52
N PHE A 117 -12.96 -9.73 1.54
CA PHE A 117 -14.43 -9.81 1.47
C PHE A 117 -14.87 -11.24 1.19
N ILE A 118 -14.29 -11.89 0.17
CA ILE A 118 -14.59 -13.29 -0.19
C ILE A 118 -14.30 -14.22 1.00
N MET A 119 -13.16 -14.02 1.67
CA MET A 119 -12.75 -14.81 2.83
C MET A 119 -13.77 -14.74 3.97
N ASN A 120 -14.25 -13.53 4.29
CA ASN A 120 -15.23 -13.31 5.36
C ASN A 120 -16.60 -13.89 4.98
N GLU A 121 -17.06 -13.68 3.74
CA GLU A 121 -18.37 -14.17 3.28
C GLU A 121 -18.43 -15.70 3.21
N VAL A 122 -17.36 -16.36 2.78
CA VAL A 122 -17.31 -17.83 2.73
C VAL A 122 -16.94 -18.45 4.09
N GLY A 123 -16.52 -17.65 5.06
CA GLY A 123 -16.22 -18.10 6.42
C GLY A 123 -14.96 -18.98 6.54
N LEU A 124 -13.95 -18.75 5.69
CA LEU A 124 -12.71 -19.54 5.65
C LEU A 124 -11.53 -18.78 6.25
N GLY A 125 -10.59 -19.51 6.86
CA GLY A 125 -9.33 -18.92 7.33
C GLY A 125 -8.45 -18.40 6.17
N PRO A 126 -7.57 -17.41 6.42
CA PRO A 126 -6.81 -16.73 5.36
C PRO A 126 -5.97 -17.67 4.48
N HIS A 127 -5.27 -18.62 5.09
CA HIS A 127 -4.43 -19.57 4.34
C HIS A 127 -5.26 -20.54 3.49
N ALA A 128 -6.38 -21.05 4.03
CA ALA A 128 -7.26 -21.95 3.30
C ALA A 128 -7.92 -21.24 2.12
N CYS A 129 -8.48 -20.05 2.34
CA CYS A 129 -9.10 -19.24 1.28
C CYS A 129 -8.10 -18.91 0.17
N ARG A 130 -6.86 -18.52 0.53
CA ARG A 130 -5.82 -18.21 -0.45
C ARG A 130 -5.42 -19.42 -1.28
N TRP A 131 -5.25 -20.58 -0.64
CA TRP A 131 -4.95 -21.82 -1.35
C TRP A 131 -6.07 -22.22 -2.31
N HIS A 132 -7.33 -22.09 -1.88
CA HIS A 132 -8.48 -22.38 -2.73
C HIS A 132 -8.59 -21.44 -3.93
N LEU A 133 -8.37 -20.14 -3.74
CA LEU A 133 -8.33 -19.15 -4.82
C LEU A 133 -7.19 -19.44 -5.81
N ASP A 134 -5.97 -19.71 -5.33
CA ASP A 134 -4.82 -20.09 -6.17
C ASP A 134 -5.13 -21.33 -7.02
N MET A 135 -5.79 -22.34 -6.44
CA MET A 135 -6.23 -23.52 -7.20
C MET A 135 -7.29 -23.18 -8.26
N LEU A 136 -8.24 -22.31 -7.95
CA LEU A 136 -9.25 -21.90 -8.93
C LEU A 136 -8.64 -21.05 -10.06
N GLU A 137 -7.69 -20.18 -9.76
CA GLU A 137 -6.96 -19.37 -10.75
C GLU A 137 -6.06 -20.24 -11.63
N ARG A 138 -5.26 -21.13 -11.03
CA ARG A 138 -4.37 -22.01 -11.79
C ARG A 138 -5.13 -22.87 -12.80
N PHE A 139 -6.31 -23.38 -12.42
CA PHE A 139 -7.17 -24.16 -13.29
C PHE A 139 -8.14 -23.31 -14.13
N ASN A 140 -7.91 -22.00 -14.27
CA ASN A 140 -8.69 -21.07 -15.09
C ASN A 140 -10.22 -21.16 -14.85
N PHE A 141 -10.64 -21.33 -13.59
CA PHE A 141 -12.04 -21.16 -13.19
C PHE A 141 -12.34 -19.69 -12.88
N ILE A 142 -11.36 -18.98 -12.34
CA ILE A 142 -11.44 -17.57 -12.00
C ILE A 142 -10.16 -16.87 -12.47
N ARG A 143 -10.22 -15.55 -12.55
CA ARG A 143 -9.06 -14.69 -12.77
C ARG A 143 -9.07 -13.55 -11.76
N SER A 144 -7.89 -13.04 -11.43
CA SER A 144 -7.75 -11.81 -10.66
C SER A 144 -7.34 -10.62 -11.52
N GLN A 145 -7.76 -9.44 -11.10
CA GLN A 145 -7.39 -8.16 -11.69
C GLN A 145 -6.97 -7.20 -10.57
N LYS A 146 -5.91 -6.41 -10.81
CA LYS A 146 -5.44 -5.42 -9.83
C LYS A 146 -6.08 -4.06 -10.10
N PHE A 147 -6.75 -3.50 -9.10
CA PHE A 147 -7.26 -2.13 -9.07
C PHE A 147 -6.77 -1.40 -7.82
N ASP A 148 -6.10 -0.27 -7.99
CA ASP A 148 -5.41 0.46 -6.91
C ASP A 148 -4.52 -0.49 -6.07
N ARG A 149 -4.92 -0.75 -4.83
CA ARG A 149 -4.24 -1.65 -3.87
C ARG A 149 -4.91 -3.03 -3.73
N TYR A 150 -6.02 -3.25 -4.43
CA TYR A 150 -6.84 -4.45 -4.30
C TYR A 150 -6.61 -5.41 -5.46
N ASN A 151 -6.49 -6.69 -5.15
CA ASN A 151 -6.68 -7.76 -6.12
C ASN A 151 -8.12 -8.24 -5.99
N VAL A 152 -8.89 -8.11 -7.07
CA VAL A 152 -10.30 -8.51 -7.13
C VAL A 152 -10.47 -9.70 -8.07
N TYR A 153 -11.49 -10.49 -7.82
CA TYR A 153 -11.68 -11.77 -8.50
C TYR A 153 -12.94 -11.77 -9.37
N PHE A 154 -12.82 -12.40 -10.53
CA PHE A 154 -13.87 -12.57 -11.51
C PHE A 154 -13.91 -14.02 -11.99
N ASN A 155 -15.04 -14.45 -12.53
CA ASN A 155 -15.07 -15.65 -13.37
C ASN A 155 -14.09 -15.46 -14.55
N GLN A 156 -13.40 -16.53 -14.96
CA GLN A 156 -12.53 -16.55 -16.13
C GLN A 156 -13.19 -15.93 -17.36
N ASP A 157 -14.46 -16.26 -17.62
CA ASP A 157 -15.21 -15.81 -18.80
C ASP A 157 -15.87 -14.44 -18.61
N PHE A 158 -15.68 -13.80 -17.46
CA PHE A 158 -16.21 -12.46 -17.23
C PHE A 158 -15.51 -11.47 -18.18
N PRO A 159 -16.23 -10.59 -18.91
CA PRO A 159 -15.58 -9.74 -19.91
C PRO A 159 -14.68 -8.68 -19.25
N GLU A 160 -13.39 -8.71 -19.55
CA GLU A 160 -12.36 -7.82 -18.94
C GLU A 160 -12.69 -6.33 -19.07
N SER A 161 -13.34 -5.93 -20.16
CA SER A 161 -13.79 -4.55 -20.38
C SER A 161 -14.85 -4.05 -19.38
N ARG A 162 -15.38 -4.94 -18.54
CA ARG A 162 -16.40 -4.69 -17.52
C ARG A 162 -15.86 -4.74 -16.10
N ASP A 163 -14.59 -5.06 -15.91
CA ASP A 163 -14.01 -5.27 -14.59
C ASP A 163 -14.07 -4.02 -13.72
N GLU A 164 -13.64 -2.88 -14.28
CA GLU A 164 -13.52 -1.62 -13.53
C GLU A 164 -14.90 -1.10 -13.08
N MET A 165 -15.88 -1.08 -13.98
CA MET A 165 -17.24 -0.64 -13.65
C MET A 165 -17.90 -1.53 -12.59
N THR A 166 -17.66 -2.83 -12.66
CA THR A 166 -18.18 -3.81 -11.68
C THR A 166 -17.53 -3.63 -10.32
N PHE A 167 -16.20 -3.42 -10.29
CA PHE A 167 -15.46 -3.18 -9.06
C PHE A 167 -15.87 -1.87 -8.38
N ILE A 168 -16.03 -0.78 -9.14
CA ILE A 168 -16.41 0.54 -8.60
C ILE A 168 -17.74 0.46 -7.84
N LEU A 169 -18.72 -0.26 -8.37
CA LEU A 169 -20.03 -0.44 -7.73
C LEU A 169 -19.99 -1.37 -6.50
N ARG A 170 -18.88 -2.05 -6.19
CA ARG A 170 -18.71 -2.73 -4.90
C ARG A 170 -18.45 -1.76 -3.74
N ASN A 171 -18.19 -0.48 -4.04
CA ASN A 171 -18.18 0.57 -3.04
C ASN A 171 -19.61 1.07 -2.79
N GLU A 172 -20.05 1.03 -1.52
CA GLU A 172 -21.41 1.40 -1.12
C GLU A 172 -21.82 2.83 -1.53
N ASN A 173 -20.91 3.80 -1.41
CA ASN A 173 -21.19 5.19 -1.79
C ASN A 173 -21.31 5.34 -3.32
N ALA A 174 -20.44 4.66 -4.08
CA ALA A 174 -20.51 4.67 -5.54
C ALA A 174 -21.80 4.03 -6.04
N LEU A 175 -22.21 2.90 -5.43
CA LEU A 175 -23.46 2.21 -5.74
C LEU A 175 -24.67 3.10 -5.46
N ARG A 176 -24.75 3.72 -4.28
CA ARG A 176 -25.85 4.62 -3.94
C ARG A 176 -25.94 5.83 -4.85
N ILE A 177 -24.80 6.45 -5.21
CA ILE A 177 -24.80 7.56 -6.19
C ILE A 177 -25.34 7.07 -7.53
N PHE A 178 -24.93 5.88 -7.98
CA PHE A 178 -25.41 5.28 -9.21
C PHE A 178 -26.93 4.99 -9.17
N GLU A 179 -27.45 4.44 -8.08
CA GLU A 179 -28.89 4.19 -7.86
C GLU A 179 -29.73 5.48 -7.87
N ILE A 180 -29.24 6.54 -7.22
CA ILE A 180 -29.89 7.87 -7.23
C ILE A 180 -29.95 8.43 -8.65
N LEU A 181 -28.84 8.34 -9.39
CA LEU A 181 -28.77 8.79 -10.79
C LEU A 181 -29.67 7.96 -11.72
N ASN A 182 -29.81 6.66 -11.42
CA ASN A 182 -30.69 5.76 -12.16
C ASN A 182 -32.16 6.13 -11.97
N SER A 183 -32.54 6.46 -10.75
CA SER A 183 -33.93 6.75 -10.36
C SER A 183 -34.38 8.17 -10.71
N ASN A 184 -33.43 9.10 -10.87
CA ASN A 184 -33.70 10.53 -11.08
C ASN A 184 -32.87 11.06 -12.27
N PRO A 185 -33.30 10.83 -13.53
CA PRO A 185 -32.64 11.41 -14.68
C PRO A 185 -32.61 12.95 -14.54
N GLU A 186 -31.46 13.56 -14.82
CA GLU A 186 -31.23 15.02 -14.76
C GLU A 186 -31.17 15.64 -13.35
N ILE A 187 -30.81 14.86 -12.33
CA ILE A 187 -30.56 15.39 -10.99
C ILE A 187 -29.21 16.12 -10.93
N ASP A 188 -29.19 17.30 -10.31
CA ASP A 188 -27.97 18.08 -10.13
C ASP A 188 -27.13 17.55 -8.95
N THR A 189 -25.82 17.81 -9.01
CA THR A 189 -24.84 17.36 -7.99
C THR A 189 -25.12 17.87 -6.58
N SER A 190 -25.75 19.04 -6.42
CA SER A 190 -26.07 19.61 -5.11
C SER A 190 -27.25 18.89 -4.44
N THR A 191 -28.18 18.38 -5.26
CA THR A 191 -29.32 17.59 -4.80
C THR A 191 -28.89 16.17 -4.39
N ILE A 192 -27.92 15.56 -5.09
CA ILE A 192 -27.33 14.26 -4.67
C ILE A 192 -26.69 14.38 -3.28
N GLY A 193 -25.99 15.47 -2.98
CA GLY A 193 -25.31 15.64 -1.69
C GLY A 193 -26.21 15.83 -0.49
N LYS A 194 -27.34 16.53 -0.66
CA LYS A 194 -28.33 16.69 0.41
C LYS A 194 -28.99 15.37 0.81
N GLY A 195 -29.12 14.41 -0.11
CA GLY A 195 -29.73 13.11 0.15
C GLY A 195 -28.82 12.05 0.78
N MET A 196 -27.49 12.24 0.74
CA MET A 196 -26.52 11.20 1.13
C MET A 196 -25.69 11.50 2.39
N ASP A 197 -25.80 12.71 2.96
CA ASP A 197 -24.94 13.17 4.07
C ASP A 197 -23.43 13.03 3.78
N LEU A 198 -23.04 13.19 2.51
CA LEU A 198 -21.66 13.13 2.04
C LEU A 198 -21.17 14.51 1.62
N HIS A 199 -19.90 14.80 1.92
CA HIS A 199 -19.27 16.04 1.47
C HIS A 199 -19.18 16.11 -0.06
N TYR A 200 -19.35 17.31 -0.63
CA TYR A 200 -19.35 17.55 -2.08
C TYR A 200 -18.10 17.00 -2.78
N THR A 201 -16.92 17.07 -2.15
CA THR A 201 -15.68 16.52 -2.72
C THR A 201 -15.70 15.00 -2.85
N THR A 202 -16.32 14.30 -1.90
CA THR A 202 -16.49 12.84 -1.92
C THR A 202 -17.44 12.42 -3.03
N ILE A 203 -18.53 13.18 -3.22
CA ILE A 203 -19.49 12.94 -4.30
C ILE A 203 -18.82 13.18 -5.65
N ARG A 204 -18.10 14.30 -5.80
CA ARG A 204 -17.35 14.59 -7.03
C ARG A 204 -16.32 13.50 -7.33
N TYR A 205 -15.62 12.99 -6.33
CA TYR A 205 -14.69 11.88 -6.49
C TYR A 205 -15.38 10.63 -7.07
N TYR A 206 -16.54 10.24 -6.53
CA TYR A 206 -17.28 9.09 -7.04
C TYR A 206 -17.93 9.36 -8.41
N LEU A 207 -18.46 10.56 -8.66
CA LEU A 207 -18.97 10.95 -9.99
C LEU A 207 -17.89 10.86 -11.07
N GLU A 208 -16.67 11.33 -10.78
CA GLU A 208 -15.54 11.18 -11.71
C GLU A 208 -15.19 9.70 -11.94
N LYS A 209 -15.18 8.87 -10.88
CA LYS A 209 -14.95 7.41 -11.02
C LYS A 209 -16.04 6.72 -11.85
N LEU A 210 -17.30 7.03 -11.60
CA LEU A 210 -18.44 6.49 -12.36
C LEU A 210 -18.39 6.94 -13.82
N LYS A 211 -17.99 8.19 -14.09
CA LYS A 211 -17.83 8.71 -15.45
C LYS A 211 -16.68 8.03 -16.19
N ASN A 212 -15.51 7.95 -15.56
CA ASN A 212 -14.32 7.35 -16.18
C ASN A 212 -14.50 5.86 -16.49
N SER A 213 -15.36 5.16 -15.73
CA SER A 213 -15.74 3.77 -15.97
C SER A 213 -16.94 3.59 -16.90
N ASN A 214 -17.40 4.67 -17.56
CA ASN A 214 -18.56 4.69 -18.47
C ASN A 214 -19.88 4.22 -17.82
N LEU A 215 -20.01 4.29 -16.48
CA LEU A 215 -21.28 4.01 -15.80
C LEU A 215 -22.27 5.17 -15.96
N ILE A 216 -21.76 6.39 -16.09
CA ILE A 216 -22.54 7.61 -16.27
C ILE A 216 -21.94 8.52 -17.35
N GLU A 217 -22.77 9.35 -17.94
CA GLU A 217 -22.43 10.33 -18.97
C GLU A 217 -22.75 11.73 -18.47
N GLU A 218 -21.86 12.68 -18.75
CA GLU A 218 -22.01 14.09 -18.37
C GLU A 218 -22.77 14.85 -19.47
N ILE A 219 -23.88 15.51 -19.10
CA ILE A 219 -24.70 16.33 -20.00
C ILE A 219 -24.61 17.79 -19.55
N LYS A 220 -24.25 18.68 -20.48
CA LYS A 220 -24.15 20.13 -20.23
C LYS A 220 -25.36 20.84 -20.83
N GLU A 221 -26.24 21.34 -19.98
CA GLU A 221 -27.40 22.15 -20.39
C GLU A 221 -27.48 23.42 -19.53
N ASN A 222 -27.68 24.58 -20.17
CA ASN A 222 -27.95 25.87 -19.49
C ASN A 222 -26.97 26.22 -18.35
N ASN A 223 -25.65 26.07 -18.56
CA ASN A 223 -24.60 26.28 -17.54
C ASN A 223 -24.65 25.35 -16.30
N LYS A 224 -25.44 24.27 -16.34
CA LYS A 224 -25.48 23.22 -15.32
C LYS A 224 -24.94 21.90 -15.88
N ILE A 225 -24.28 21.15 -15.01
CA ILE A 225 -23.76 19.81 -15.31
C ILE A 225 -24.72 18.79 -14.71
N ASN A 226 -25.35 18.01 -15.57
CA ASN A 226 -26.22 16.89 -15.21
C ASN A 226 -25.51 15.57 -15.55
N TYR A 227 -25.95 14.48 -14.92
CA TYR A 227 -25.45 13.14 -15.21
C TYR A 227 -26.58 12.23 -15.64
N LYS A 228 -26.29 11.32 -16.56
CA LYS A 228 -27.21 10.28 -17.03
C LYS A 228 -26.55 8.92 -16.93
N VAL A 229 -27.26 7.90 -16.47
CA VAL A 229 -26.75 6.53 -16.43
C VAL A 229 -26.60 5.97 -17.85
N ASN A 230 -25.50 5.24 -18.08
CA ASN A 230 -25.30 4.49 -19.30
C ASN A 230 -26.14 3.20 -19.26
N GLU A 231 -27.26 3.19 -19.98
CA GLU A 231 -28.23 2.08 -20.00
C GLU A 231 -27.62 0.73 -20.39
N TYR A 232 -26.70 0.72 -21.36
CA TYR A 232 -26.07 -0.53 -21.80
C TYR A 232 -25.26 -1.20 -20.69
N ASN A 233 -24.55 -0.40 -19.90
CA ASN A 233 -23.75 -0.90 -18.78
C ASN A 233 -24.63 -1.25 -17.59
N ARG A 234 -25.67 -0.45 -17.32
CA ARG A 234 -26.68 -0.75 -16.31
C ARG A 234 -27.34 -2.10 -16.53
N LEU A 235 -27.87 -2.37 -17.72
CA LEU A 235 -28.53 -3.64 -18.08
C LEU A 235 -27.61 -4.85 -17.93
N PHE A 236 -26.31 -4.70 -18.21
CA PHE A 236 -25.34 -5.76 -17.95
C PHE A 236 -25.18 -6.03 -16.45
N LEU A 237 -25.16 -4.98 -15.63
CA LEU A 237 -24.89 -5.06 -14.19
C LEU A 237 -26.09 -5.54 -13.36
N GLU A 238 -27.33 -5.41 -13.86
CA GLU A 238 -28.54 -5.96 -13.21
C GLU A 238 -28.45 -7.46 -12.91
N ARG A 239 -27.56 -8.19 -13.62
CA ARG A 239 -27.30 -9.61 -13.36
C ARG A 239 -26.56 -9.88 -12.05
N TYR A 240 -25.89 -8.87 -11.50
CA TYR A 240 -24.96 -8.98 -10.36
C TYR A 240 -25.23 -7.99 -9.23
N PHE A 241 -26.19 -7.08 -9.42
CA PHE A 241 -26.57 -6.03 -8.49
C PHE A 241 -28.10 -5.90 -8.45
N GLU A 242 -28.64 -5.78 -7.24
CA GLU A 242 -30.04 -5.40 -7.02
C GLU A 242 -30.10 -3.89 -6.85
N PHE A 243 -30.42 -3.16 -7.92
CA PHE A 243 -30.55 -1.70 -7.87
C PHE A 243 -31.86 -1.29 -7.20
N ASN A 244 -31.77 -0.40 -6.22
CA ASN A 244 -32.93 0.16 -5.54
C ASN A 244 -33.40 1.46 -6.20
N ASP A 245 -34.71 1.64 -6.32
CA ASP A 245 -35.30 2.90 -6.75
C ASP A 245 -35.28 3.92 -5.59
N ILE A 246 -34.43 4.94 -5.69
CA ILE A 246 -34.28 6.01 -4.69
C ILE A 246 -34.84 7.31 -5.27
N THR A 247 -36.06 7.68 -4.90
CA THR A 247 -36.66 8.97 -5.33
C THR A 247 -36.27 10.09 -4.36
N ILE A 248 -35.69 11.17 -4.89
CA ILE A 248 -35.41 12.39 -4.10
C ILE A 248 -36.48 13.43 -4.42
N GLU A 249 -37.32 13.79 -3.44
CA GLU A 249 -38.36 14.80 -3.62
C GLU A 249 -37.74 16.19 -3.86
N LYS A 250 -38.04 16.80 -5.01
CA LYS A 250 -37.68 18.19 -5.32
C LYS A 250 -38.63 19.12 -4.56
N GLU A 251 -38.23 19.62 -3.39
CA GLU A 251 -38.91 20.76 -2.77
C GLU A 251 -38.51 22.07 -3.47
N GLU A 252 -39.47 22.71 -4.14
CA GLU A 252 -39.38 24.09 -4.61
C GLU A 252 -39.57 25.06 -3.44
N VAL A 253 -38.52 25.71 -2.92
CA VAL A 253 -38.70 27.00 -2.22
C VAL A 253 -37.47 27.92 -2.35
N ALA A 254 -37.75 29.08 -2.96
CA ALA A 254 -37.24 30.44 -2.82
C ALA A 254 -35.73 30.74 -2.62
N GLU A 255 -35.29 31.72 -3.41
CA GLU A 255 -34.01 32.43 -3.35
C GLU A 255 -33.55 32.76 -1.91
N VAL A 256 -32.52 32.04 -1.46
CA VAL A 256 -31.54 32.60 -0.55
C VAL A 256 -30.19 32.37 -1.21
N ILE A 257 -29.56 33.46 -1.63
CA ILE A 257 -28.23 33.49 -2.24
C ILE A 257 -27.25 32.86 -1.25
N PRO A 258 -26.65 31.68 -1.53
CA PRO A 258 -25.53 31.20 -0.76
C PRO A 258 -24.30 31.94 -1.29
N THR A 259 -23.77 32.84 -0.47
CA THR A 259 -22.42 33.35 -0.63
C THR A 259 -21.46 32.15 -0.71
N SER A 260 -20.68 32.15 -1.78
CA SER A 260 -19.59 31.21 -2.07
C SER A 260 -18.74 30.88 -0.83
N PRO A 261 -18.50 29.60 -0.50
CA PRO A 261 -17.48 29.25 0.49
C PRO A 261 -16.11 29.37 -0.17
N THR A 262 -15.57 30.58 -0.13
CA THR A 262 -14.16 30.86 -0.36
C THR A 262 -13.55 31.12 1.02
N GLN A 263 -13.03 30.09 1.69
CA GLN A 263 -11.93 30.15 2.67
C GLN A 263 -11.79 28.81 3.41
N GLU A 264 -10.91 27.94 2.93
CA GLU A 264 -10.57 26.68 3.63
C GLU A 264 -9.05 26.56 3.89
N LYS A 265 -8.33 27.69 4.00
CA LYS A 265 -6.89 27.69 4.30
C LYS A 265 -6.51 28.26 5.67
N ASP A 266 -7.47 28.81 6.40
CA ASP A 266 -7.17 29.64 7.56
C ASP A 266 -7.47 28.93 8.90
N ILE A 267 -8.29 27.87 8.94
CA ILE A 267 -8.52 27.08 10.17
C ILE A 267 -7.91 25.69 9.99
N LYS A 268 -6.99 25.31 10.89
CA LYS A 268 -6.31 24.00 10.88
C LYS A 268 -6.80 23.15 12.03
N VAL A 269 -7.23 21.93 11.70
CA VAL A 269 -7.61 20.91 12.68
C VAL A 269 -6.54 19.82 12.68
N LEU A 270 -5.82 19.73 13.78
CA LEU A 270 -4.75 18.76 14.03
C LEU A 270 -5.17 17.81 15.14
N ARG A 271 -4.48 16.68 15.24
CA ARG A 271 -4.72 15.68 16.27
C ARG A 271 -3.41 15.10 16.77
N GLY A 272 -3.42 14.64 18.00
CA GLY A 272 -2.34 13.88 18.59
C GLY A 272 -2.87 12.99 19.70
N GLY A 273 -2.04 12.07 20.16
CA GLY A 273 -2.34 11.28 21.32
C GLY A 273 -1.06 10.93 22.05
N GLU A 274 -1.17 10.78 23.37
CA GLU A 274 -0.07 10.39 24.23
C GLU A 274 -0.60 9.44 25.31
N VAL A 275 0.24 8.51 25.74
CA VAL A 275 -0.04 7.66 26.90
C VAL A 275 0.55 8.34 28.13
N VAL A 276 -0.30 8.73 29.08
CA VAL A 276 0.11 9.41 30.32
C VAL A 276 -0.34 8.57 31.51
N GLY A 277 0.61 7.85 32.10
CA GLY A 277 0.35 6.96 33.23
C GLY A 277 -0.49 5.75 32.80
N GLU A 278 -1.73 5.68 33.28
CA GLU A 278 -2.70 4.61 32.99
C GLU A 278 -3.78 5.06 31.99
N LYS A 279 -3.67 6.29 31.46
CA LYS A 279 -4.67 6.88 30.56
C LYS A 279 -4.07 7.13 29.20
N ILE A 280 -4.89 6.96 28.17
CA ILE A 280 -4.59 7.41 26.81
C ILE A 280 -5.27 8.76 26.63
N ILE A 281 -4.48 9.79 26.35
CA ILE A 281 -4.97 11.14 26.13
C ILE A 281 -4.99 11.40 24.63
N TYR A 282 -6.17 11.58 24.05
CA TYR A 282 -6.36 12.02 22.68
C TYR A 282 -6.66 13.52 22.65
N LYS A 283 -5.96 14.27 21.81
CA LYS A 283 -6.08 15.73 21.72
C LYS A 283 -6.45 16.15 20.31
N VAL A 284 -7.49 16.95 20.18
CA VAL A 284 -7.82 17.66 18.92
C VAL A 284 -7.46 19.12 19.08
N LYS A 285 -6.50 19.58 18.28
CA LYS A 285 -6.05 20.97 18.27
C LYS A 285 -6.69 21.71 17.11
N ILE A 286 -7.42 22.77 17.42
CA ILE A 286 -8.03 23.67 16.45
C ILE A 286 -7.24 24.98 16.50
N GLN A 287 -6.63 25.34 15.37
CA GLN A 287 -5.81 26.53 15.22
C GLN A 287 -6.47 27.47 14.22
N ASN A 288 -6.69 28.71 14.65
CA ASN A 288 -7.30 29.75 13.87
C ASN A 288 -6.22 30.66 13.31
N ASP A 289 -5.74 30.38 12.09
CA ASP A 289 -4.83 31.24 11.34
C ASP A 289 -5.58 32.35 10.55
N SER A 290 -6.91 32.45 10.70
CA SER A 290 -7.71 33.50 10.07
C SER A 290 -7.51 34.85 10.77
N LYS A 291 -7.91 35.93 10.10
CA LYS A 291 -7.85 37.30 10.63
C LYS A 291 -8.94 37.63 11.66
N TYR A 292 -9.86 36.70 11.89
CA TYR A 292 -11.05 36.91 12.71
C TYR A 292 -11.16 35.86 13.80
N ASN A 293 -12.06 36.07 14.76
CA ASN A 293 -12.29 35.11 15.83
C ASN A 293 -13.36 34.09 15.38
N ILE A 294 -13.19 32.84 15.80
CA ILE A 294 -14.22 31.81 15.65
C ILE A 294 -14.85 31.53 17.01
N THR A 295 -16.16 31.22 17.02
CA THR A 295 -16.94 30.96 18.24
C THR A 295 -17.60 29.58 18.20
N ASP A 296 -18.14 29.15 19.34
CA ASP A 296 -18.88 27.88 19.49
C ASP A 296 -18.11 26.65 18.98
N VAL A 297 -16.80 26.66 19.20
CA VAL A 297 -15.91 25.63 18.72
C VAL A 297 -16.14 24.35 19.51
N THR A 298 -16.60 23.30 18.84
CA THR A 298 -17.00 22.03 19.47
C THR A 298 -16.32 20.87 18.78
N VAL A 299 -15.81 19.90 19.54
CA VAL A 299 -15.30 18.64 19.02
C VAL A 299 -16.19 17.51 19.51
N PHE A 300 -16.63 16.69 18.57
CA PHE A 300 -17.42 15.49 18.77
C PHE A 300 -16.54 14.26 18.53
N LEU A 301 -16.52 13.37 19.50
CA LEU A 301 -16.02 12.02 19.33
C LEU A 301 -17.10 11.18 18.64
N ILE A 302 -16.85 10.72 17.42
CA ILE A 302 -17.82 9.94 16.61
C ILE A 302 -17.76 8.48 17.04
N SER A 303 -16.57 7.90 17.10
CA SER A 303 -16.37 6.51 17.51
C SER A 303 -14.96 6.27 18.06
N TYR A 304 -14.84 5.24 18.89
CA TYR A 304 -13.58 4.76 19.44
C TYR A 304 -13.72 3.28 19.85
N PRO A 305 -12.61 2.54 20.07
CA PRO A 305 -12.62 1.12 20.45
C PRO A 305 -13.18 0.85 21.87
N ARG A 306 -14.50 0.91 22.03
CA ARG A 306 -15.19 0.74 23.32
C ARG A 306 -14.92 -0.61 24.00
N GLU A 307 -14.54 -1.63 23.23
CA GLU A 307 -14.30 -2.99 23.75
C GLU A 307 -12.99 -3.14 24.54
N CYS A 308 -12.04 -2.22 24.36
CA CYS A 308 -10.74 -2.25 25.04
C CYS A 308 -10.42 -0.97 25.81
N MET A 309 -11.24 0.09 25.67
CA MET A 309 -11.09 1.36 26.39
C MET A 309 -12.44 1.96 26.80
N GLY A 310 -12.51 2.53 27.99
CA GLY A 310 -13.58 3.43 28.44
C GLY A 310 -13.22 4.89 28.24
N LEU A 311 -14.18 5.75 27.88
CA LEU A 311 -13.99 7.20 27.84
C LEU A 311 -14.33 7.76 29.23
N THR A 312 -13.40 8.49 29.86
CA THR A 312 -13.62 9.10 31.19
C THR A 312 -14.09 10.55 31.09
N THR A 313 -13.85 11.21 29.96
CA THR A 313 -14.40 12.53 29.64
C THR A 313 -15.76 12.42 28.94
N ARG A 314 -16.31 13.57 28.50
CA ARG A 314 -17.51 13.61 27.65
C ARG A 314 -17.13 13.42 26.19
N GLU A 315 -18.01 12.78 25.42
CA GLU A 315 -17.89 12.60 23.97
C GLU A 315 -17.95 13.94 23.21
N THR A 316 -18.46 14.99 23.83
CA THR A 316 -18.48 16.36 23.29
C THR A 316 -17.71 17.31 24.19
N ARG A 317 -16.84 18.12 23.58
CA ARG A 317 -16.02 19.13 24.26
C ARG A 317 -16.11 20.43 23.48
N SER A 318 -16.32 21.56 24.16
CA SER A 318 -16.45 22.85 23.49
C SER A 318 -15.67 23.96 24.18
N VAL A 319 -15.34 24.99 23.40
CA VAL A 319 -14.78 26.26 23.83
C VAL A 319 -15.55 27.38 23.14
N SER A 320 -15.87 28.43 23.90
CA SER A 320 -16.72 29.51 23.40
C SER A 320 -16.09 30.31 22.27
N LYS A 321 -14.75 30.43 22.25
CA LYS A 321 -14.04 31.29 21.31
C LYS A 321 -12.58 30.88 21.11
N ILE A 322 -12.10 30.98 19.87
CA ILE A 322 -10.67 30.96 19.53
C ILE A 322 -10.34 32.25 18.77
N GLU A 323 -9.41 33.03 19.30
CA GLU A 323 -8.99 34.30 18.72
C GLU A 323 -8.20 34.10 17.44
N SER A 324 -8.15 35.13 16.59
CA SER A 324 -7.26 35.17 15.42
C SER A 324 -5.80 34.90 15.83
N GLY A 325 -5.13 33.99 15.12
CA GLY A 325 -3.79 33.48 15.44
C GLY A 325 -3.72 32.53 16.66
N GLY A 326 -4.85 32.28 17.32
CA GLY A 326 -4.94 31.47 18.52
C GLY A 326 -5.21 29.99 18.22
N PHE A 327 -5.04 29.14 19.24
CA PHE A 327 -5.44 27.74 19.17
C PHE A 327 -6.04 27.26 20.48
N ARG A 328 -6.80 26.16 20.41
CA ARG A 328 -7.25 25.39 21.57
C ARG A 328 -7.06 23.90 21.31
N SER A 329 -6.67 23.20 22.37
CA SER A 329 -6.55 21.73 22.37
C SER A 329 -7.65 21.17 23.26
N LEU A 330 -8.55 20.39 22.67
CA LEU A 330 -9.62 19.70 23.37
C LEU A 330 -9.19 18.25 23.61
N GLU A 331 -9.06 17.92 24.89
CA GLU A 331 -8.53 16.62 25.33
C GLU A 331 -9.67 15.67 25.71
N PHE A 332 -9.50 14.40 25.31
CA PHE A 332 -10.33 13.25 25.62
C PHE A 332 -9.45 12.21 26.32
N GLU A 333 -9.88 11.76 27.50
CA GLU A 333 -9.14 10.78 28.28
C GLU A 333 -9.83 9.41 28.16
N PHE A 334 -9.04 8.40 27.82
CA PHE A 334 -9.46 7.02 27.75
C PHE A 334 -8.73 6.18 28.79
N GLU A 335 -9.45 5.26 29.42
CA GLU A 335 -8.90 4.25 30.34
C GLU A 335 -8.96 2.88 29.67
N PRO A 336 -7.80 2.23 29.40
CA PRO A 336 -7.76 0.86 28.92
C PRO A 336 -8.37 -0.12 29.93
N HIS A 337 -9.06 -1.13 29.43
CA HIS A 337 -9.57 -2.25 30.24
C HIS A 337 -9.05 -3.62 29.76
N LYS A 338 -8.17 -3.64 28.76
CA LYS A 338 -7.48 -4.82 28.22
C LYS A 338 -6.00 -4.52 27.98
N ASP A 339 -5.17 -5.56 28.05
CA ASP A 339 -3.71 -5.48 27.84
C ASP A 339 -3.30 -5.16 26.39
N CYS A 340 -4.24 -5.28 25.45
CA CYS A 340 -4.02 -4.94 24.05
C CYS A 340 -5.08 -3.94 23.61
N VAL A 341 -4.64 -2.72 23.33
CA VAL A 341 -5.52 -1.66 22.81
C VAL A 341 -5.19 -1.46 21.34
N THR A 342 -6.10 -1.91 20.48
CA THR A 342 -6.03 -1.68 19.04
C THR A 342 -7.35 -1.12 18.53
N GLY A 343 -7.27 -0.10 17.67
CA GLY A 343 -8.42 0.43 16.94
C GLY A 343 -8.32 1.93 16.67
N THR A 344 -9.34 2.49 16.02
CA THR A 344 -9.29 3.86 15.47
C THR A 344 -10.30 4.77 16.16
N ILE A 345 -9.86 5.97 16.52
CA ILE A 345 -10.69 7.06 17.01
C ILE A 345 -11.10 7.94 15.83
N HIS A 346 -12.40 8.20 15.70
CA HIS A 346 -12.99 9.13 14.75
C HIS A 346 -13.57 10.33 15.49
N ALA A 347 -13.32 11.54 14.99
CA ALA A 347 -13.83 12.78 15.58
C ALA A 347 -14.16 13.82 14.50
N SER A 348 -14.98 14.80 14.86
CA SER A 348 -15.32 15.97 14.03
C SER A 348 -15.21 17.25 14.86
N ALA A 349 -14.81 18.34 14.22
CA ALA A 349 -14.75 19.67 14.82
C ALA A 349 -15.73 20.61 14.11
N THR A 350 -16.49 21.38 14.88
CA THR A 350 -17.41 22.40 14.38
C THR A 350 -17.06 23.77 14.96
N TYR A 351 -17.31 24.85 14.22
CA TYR A 351 -17.14 26.22 14.71
C TYR A 351 -18.04 27.19 13.93
N ILE A 352 -18.26 28.37 14.50
CA ILE A 352 -18.98 29.48 13.87
C ILE A 352 -17.96 30.57 13.49
N ASP A 353 -18.02 31.06 12.25
CA ASP A 353 -17.15 32.13 11.75
C ASP A 353 -17.70 33.55 12.05
N GLN A 354 -16.97 34.60 11.63
CA GLN A 354 -17.45 35.98 11.83
C GLN A 354 -18.72 36.34 11.05
N GLU A 355 -19.07 35.54 10.04
CA GLU A 355 -20.29 35.70 9.23
C GLU A 355 -21.47 34.91 9.83
N ASN A 356 -21.27 34.30 11.02
CA ASN A 356 -22.23 33.47 11.73
C ASN A 356 -22.61 32.18 10.97
N ASN A 357 -21.73 31.70 10.08
CA ASN A 357 -21.89 30.43 9.39
C ASN A 357 -21.26 29.30 10.22
N SER A 358 -21.96 28.17 10.30
CA SER A 358 -21.44 26.96 10.95
C SER A 358 -20.60 26.16 9.97
N HIS A 359 -19.37 25.85 10.37
CA HIS A 359 -18.43 25.01 9.63
C HIS A 359 -18.21 23.71 10.38
N THR A 360 -18.05 22.60 9.63
CA THR A 360 -17.73 21.28 10.17
C THR A 360 -16.56 20.69 9.41
N THR A 361 -15.56 20.22 10.13
CA THR A 361 -14.34 19.62 9.58
C THR A 361 -14.10 18.27 10.24
N SER A 362 -14.02 17.22 9.43
CA SER A 362 -13.62 15.89 9.93
C SER A 362 -12.20 15.93 10.47
N VAL A 363 -11.99 15.39 11.68
CA VAL A 363 -10.66 15.13 12.19
C VAL A 363 -10.14 13.86 11.53
N HIS A 364 -8.89 13.85 11.08
CA HIS A 364 -8.31 12.68 10.44
C HIS A 364 -8.29 11.48 11.43
N PRO A 365 -8.48 10.21 11.01
CA PRO A 365 -8.66 9.10 11.95
C PRO A 365 -7.41 8.75 12.77
N PHE A 366 -7.53 8.57 14.11
CA PHE A 366 -6.42 8.26 15.02
C PHE A 366 -6.36 6.80 15.45
N THR A 367 -5.45 6.05 14.83
CA THR A 367 -5.20 4.64 15.17
C THR A 367 -4.36 4.54 16.43
N ILE A 368 -4.91 3.89 17.45
CA ILE A 368 -4.20 3.44 18.63
C ILE A 368 -3.74 2.00 18.37
N ARG A 369 -2.45 1.77 18.52
CA ARG A 369 -1.83 0.44 18.61
C ARG A 369 -0.93 0.51 19.83
N SER A 370 -1.33 -0.08 20.94
CA SER A 370 -0.50 -0.12 22.13
C SER A 370 -0.59 -1.51 22.73
N VAL A 371 0.45 -2.30 22.46
CA VAL A 371 0.74 -3.54 23.21
C VAL A 371 2.06 -3.39 23.93
N CYS A 372 3.08 -2.82 23.30
CA CYS A 372 4.43 -2.79 23.85
C CYS A 372 4.65 -1.79 25.00
N ASP A 373 3.92 -0.66 25.06
CA ASP A 373 3.98 0.28 26.21
C ASP A 373 3.41 -0.32 27.51
N LEU A 374 2.67 -1.43 27.39
CA LEU A 374 2.02 -2.14 28.49
C LEU A 374 2.81 -3.39 28.89
N LEU A 375 3.98 -3.64 28.29
CA LEU A 375 4.90 -4.72 28.65
C LEU A 375 6.03 -4.21 29.56
N LYS A 376 6.52 -5.10 30.43
CA LYS A 376 7.72 -4.89 31.24
C LYS A 376 8.75 -5.96 30.91
N PRO A 377 10.05 -5.62 30.79
CA PRO A 377 11.09 -6.62 30.53
C PRO A 377 11.18 -7.65 31.67
N TYR A 378 11.14 -8.95 31.35
CA TYR A 378 11.18 -10.01 32.36
C TYR A 378 12.49 -10.80 32.28
N ARG A 379 13.30 -10.72 33.34
CA ARG A 379 14.64 -11.34 33.38
C ARG A 379 14.57 -12.76 33.91
N VAL A 380 15.03 -13.71 33.11
CA VAL A 380 15.24 -15.12 33.47
C VAL A 380 16.47 -15.67 32.73
N ASP A 381 17.00 -16.78 33.22
CA ASP A 381 17.99 -17.56 32.47
C ASP A 381 17.35 -18.30 31.28
N GLU A 382 18.18 -18.72 30.32
CA GLU A 382 17.74 -19.36 29.08
C GLU A 382 17.03 -20.70 29.33
N GLU A 383 17.50 -21.50 30.29
CA GLU A 383 16.94 -22.82 30.61
C GLU A 383 15.53 -22.70 31.22
N LYS A 384 15.35 -21.74 32.13
CA LYS A 384 14.06 -21.43 32.75
C LYS A 384 13.09 -20.87 31.74
N PHE A 385 13.54 -20.00 30.83
CA PHE A 385 12.70 -19.54 29.73
C PHE A 385 12.22 -20.69 28.85
N ASP A 386 13.15 -21.53 28.38
CA ASP A 386 12.82 -22.67 27.52
C ASP A 386 11.80 -23.60 28.23
N ASN A 387 11.99 -23.86 29.52
CA ASN A 387 11.05 -24.64 30.32
C ASN A 387 9.66 -23.98 30.46
N MET A 388 9.58 -22.67 30.61
CA MET A 388 8.31 -21.95 30.74
C MET A 388 7.48 -22.00 29.46
N ILE A 389 8.12 -21.93 28.29
CA ILE A 389 7.42 -21.92 27.01
C ILE A 389 7.05 -23.32 26.48
N LEU A 390 7.49 -24.41 27.14
CA LEU A 390 7.29 -25.80 26.67
C LEU A 390 5.82 -26.26 26.60
N GLY A 391 4.88 -25.50 27.18
CA GLY A 391 3.44 -25.79 27.14
C GLY A 391 2.58 -24.65 26.58
N TRP A 392 3.19 -23.57 26.11
CA TRP A 392 2.47 -22.40 25.63
C TRP A 392 2.20 -22.50 24.13
N GLN A 393 1.09 -21.88 23.70
CA GLN A 393 0.80 -21.77 22.28
C GLN A 393 1.82 -20.86 21.60
N LYS A 394 2.14 -21.18 20.35
CA LYS A 394 3.11 -20.44 19.54
C LYS A 394 2.46 -19.99 18.26
N THR A 395 2.63 -18.73 17.92
CA THR A 395 2.29 -18.17 16.61
C THR A 395 3.51 -17.46 16.06
N GLY A 396 3.63 -17.40 14.74
CA GLY A 396 4.79 -16.76 14.12
C GLY A 396 4.55 -16.39 12.67
N GLU A 397 5.25 -15.35 12.24
CA GLU A 397 5.19 -14.81 10.90
C GLU A 397 6.57 -14.88 10.25
N PHE A 398 6.58 -15.18 8.95
CA PHE A 398 7.79 -15.27 8.15
C PHE A 398 7.82 -14.14 7.12
N LYS A 399 8.97 -13.47 6.97
CA LYS A 399 9.13 -12.36 6.05
C LYS A 399 10.53 -12.30 5.44
N LYS A 400 10.63 -11.81 4.21
CA LYS A 400 11.90 -11.46 3.56
C LYS A 400 12.16 -9.97 3.77
N ILE A 401 13.36 -9.62 4.20
CA ILE A 401 13.80 -8.26 4.49
C ILE A 401 15.02 -7.94 3.64
N ASN A 402 15.04 -6.74 3.05
CA ASN A 402 16.16 -6.22 2.26
C ASN A 402 17.24 -5.61 3.17
N LEU A 403 17.79 -6.44 4.06
CA LEU A 403 18.94 -6.13 4.91
C LEU A 403 19.86 -7.35 4.97
N ASN A 404 21.15 -7.10 5.08
CA ASN A 404 22.13 -8.14 5.38
C ASN A 404 21.86 -8.74 6.78
N ILE A 405 22.19 -10.01 6.97
CA ILE A 405 21.86 -10.74 8.20
C ILE A 405 22.54 -10.16 9.45
N PHE A 406 23.75 -9.63 9.33
CA PHE A 406 24.46 -9.02 10.46
C PHE A 406 23.75 -7.75 10.93
N GLU A 407 23.33 -6.90 9.99
CA GLU A 407 22.56 -5.69 10.26
C GLU A 407 21.18 -6.03 10.85
N LEU A 408 20.49 -6.99 10.23
CA LEU A 408 19.19 -7.45 10.70
C LEU A 408 19.26 -8.05 12.12
N PHE A 409 20.33 -8.77 12.44
CA PHE A 409 20.53 -9.39 13.75
C PHE A 409 20.72 -8.35 14.87
N GLU A 410 21.57 -7.33 14.63
CA GLU A 410 21.76 -6.23 15.58
C GLU A 410 20.48 -5.41 15.74
N ARG A 411 19.81 -5.07 14.64
CA ARG A 411 18.54 -4.34 14.64
C ARG A 411 17.44 -5.08 15.39
N SER A 412 17.40 -6.40 15.27
CA SER A 412 16.43 -7.25 15.97
C SER A 412 16.55 -7.15 17.49
N LYS A 413 17.77 -7.09 18.04
CA LYS A 413 18.00 -6.92 19.48
C LYS A 413 17.49 -5.57 19.98
N ILE A 414 17.81 -4.49 19.26
CA ILE A 414 17.42 -3.12 19.61
C ILE A 414 15.90 -2.97 19.59
N THR A 415 15.27 -3.48 18.54
CA THR A 415 13.81 -3.41 18.36
C THR A 415 13.09 -4.13 19.50
N LEU A 416 13.56 -5.33 19.87
CA LEU A 416 13.00 -6.07 21.02
C LEU A 416 13.10 -5.28 22.33
N GLN A 417 14.23 -4.63 22.59
CA GLN A 417 14.41 -3.81 23.79
C GLN A 417 13.51 -2.57 23.79
N ARG A 418 13.33 -1.91 22.65
CA ARG A 418 12.40 -0.78 22.48
C ARG A 418 10.96 -1.17 22.78
N HIS A 419 10.60 -2.40 22.42
CA HIS A 419 9.29 -2.99 22.71
C HIS A 419 9.18 -3.61 24.10
N ASN A 420 10.04 -3.19 25.04
CA ASN A 420 10.06 -3.63 26.44
C ASN A 420 10.29 -5.14 26.65
N PHE A 421 10.93 -5.83 25.69
CA PHE A 421 11.40 -7.19 25.89
C PHE A 421 12.82 -7.24 26.46
N PHE A 422 13.04 -8.15 27.41
CA PHE A 422 14.38 -8.48 27.86
C PHE A 422 14.99 -9.54 26.94
N VAL A 423 16.10 -9.23 26.27
CA VAL A 423 16.83 -10.20 25.44
C VAL A 423 17.58 -11.18 26.33
N ILE A 424 17.14 -12.44 26.33
CA ILE A 424 17.70 -13.53 27.14
C ILE A 424 18.94 -14.11 26.46
N SER A 425 18.84 -14.41 25.17
CA SER A 425 19.93 -14.96 24.39
C SER A 425 19.92 -14.42 22.98
N SER A 426 21.07 -14.09 22.43
CA SER A 426 21.26 -13.72 21.03
C SER A 426 22.48 -14.46 20.49
N LYS A 427 22.27 -15.44 19.61
CA LYS A 427 23.33 -16.30 19.05
C LYS A 427 23.34 -16.20 17.53
N LEU A 428 24.52 -16.02 16.97
CA LEU A 428 24.74 -16.02 15.52
C LEU A 428 25.64 -17.22 15.16
N TYR A 429 25.13 -18.10 14.31
CA TYR A 429 25.80 -19.32 13.87
C TYR A 429 26.36 -19.11 12.47
N GLN A 430 27.68 -19.19 12.38
CA GLN A 430 28.45 -19.05 11.15
C GLN A 430 29.27 -20.34 10.96
N ASN A 431 29.33 -20.83 9.72
CA ASN A 431 30.26 -21.88 9.33
C ASN A 431 31.26 -21.28 8.32
N GLU A 432 32.55 -21.56 8.47
CA GLU A 432 33.61 -21.01 7.60
C GLU A 432 33.44 -21.46 6.14
N GLU A 433 32.92 -22.68 5.91
CA GLU A 433 32.73 -23.26 4.57
C GLU A 433 31.38 -22.90 3.93
N SER A 434 30.47 -22.25 4.66
CA SER A 434 29.13 -21.90 4.20
C SER A 434 28.94 -20.39 4.10
N VAL A 435 28.31 -19.97 3.01
CA VAL A 435 27.86 -18.59 2.79
C VAL A 435 26.62 -18.25 3.61
N LEU A 436 25.90 -19.25 4.11
CA LEU A 436 24.70 -19.06 4.94
C LEU A 436 25.07 -18.84 6.42
N VAL A 437 24.44 -17.82 7.01
CA VAL A 437 24.48 -17.49 8.44
C VAL A 437 23.09 -17.69 9.02
N ARG A 438 23.02 -18.09 10.29
CA ARG A 438 21.75 -18.19 11.04
C ARG A 438 21.81 -17.36 12.32
N GLY A 439 20.80 -16.55 12.58
CA GLY A 439 20.64 -15.81 13.83
C GLY A 439 19.47 -16.35 14.65
N MET A 440 19.62 -16.38 15.97
CA MET A 440 18.53 -16.70 16.88
C MET A 440 18.54 -15.74 18.08
N ILE A 441 17.40 -15.12 18.35
CA ILE A 441 17.19 -14.25 19.51
C ILE A 441 15.99 -14.76 20.30
N LYS A 442 16.17 -14.91 21.61
CA LYS A 442 15.11 -15.20 22.58
C LYS A 442 14.94 -13.98 23.48
N ALA A 443 13.71 -13.51 23.63
CA ALA A 443 13.41 -12.37 24.48
C ALA A 443 12.10 -12.58 25.25
N PHE A 444 11.93 -11.87 26.36
CA PHE A 444 10.85 -12.13 27.31
C PHE A 444 10.34 -10.88 28.01
N ALA A 445 9.02 -10.81 28.17
CA ALA A 445 8.33 -9.71 28.81
C ALA A 445 7.12 -10.20 29.61
N GLU A 446 6.60 -9.32 30.46
CA GLU A 446 5.42 -9.53 31.30
C GLU A 446 4.45 -8.36 31.12
N GLY A 447 3.16 -8.67 30.91
CA GLY A 447 2.10 -7.66 30.86
C GLY A 447 1.95 -6.92 32.18
N LYS A 448 1.90 -5.59 32.12
CA LYS A 448 1.88 -4.70 33.30
C LYS A 448 0.65 -4.87 34.19
N TYR A 449 -0.50 -5.30 33.65
CA TYR A 449 -1.77 -5.38 34.39
C TYR A 449 -2.19 -6.81 34.72
N VAL A 450 -2.19 -7.72 33.74
CA VAL A 450 -2.60 -9.11 33.99
C VAL A 450 -1.42 -9.97 34.51
N GLY A 451 -0.17 -9.49 34.42
CA GLY A 451 1.03 -10.23 34.85
C GLY A 451 1.33 -11.45 33.98
N LYS A 452 0.67 -11.54 32.81
CA LYS A 452 0.82 -12.62 31.86
C LYS A 452 2.13 -12.46 31.10
N LYS A 453 2.85 -13.57 30.94
CA LYS A 453 4.18 -13.56 30.35
C LYS A 453 4.10 -13.87 28.87
N ILE A 454 4.98 -13.21 28.12
CA ILE A 454 5.10 -13.32 26.68
C ILE A 454 6.55 -13.45 26.27
N GLY A 455 6.86 -14.53 25.56
CA GLY A 455 8.15 -14.81 24.94
C GLY A 455 8.16 -14.50 23.46
N MET A 456 9.28 -13.95 23.00
CA MET A 456 9.56 -13.69 21.59
C MET A 456 10.76 -14.51 21.14
N LEU A 457 10.60 -15.14 19.99
CA LEU A 457 11.59 -15.99 19.33
C LEU A 457 11.80 -15.44 17.92
N ILE A 458 12.99 -14.93 17.65
CA ILE A 458 13.37 -14.43 16.32
C ILE A 458 14.41 -15.36 15.71
N GLU A 459 14.08 -15.97 14.58
CA GLU A 459 14.99 -16.80 13.79
C GLU A 459 15.32 -16.06 12.48
N MET A 460 16.60 -15.97 12.13
CA MET A 460 17.07 -15.27 10.94
C MET A 460 17.96 -16.17 10.11
N ILE A 461 17.84 -16.08 8.78
CA ILE A 461 18.70 -16.78 7.82
C ILE A 461 19.05 -15.83 6.69
N GLY A 462 20.33 -15.73 6.34
CA GLY A 462 20.80 -14.86 5.28
C GLY A 462 22.20 -15.23 4.82
N ASN A 463 22.65 -14.62 3.73
CA ASN A 463 23.99 -14.81 3.20
C ASN A 463 24.95 -13.78 3.82
N LYS A 464 26.19 -14.17 4.12
CA LYS A 464 27.26 -13.28 4.63
C LYS A 464 27.43 -12.03 3.79
N GLU A 465 27.44 -12.18 2.47
CA GLU A 465 27.69 -11.11 1.49
C GLU A 465 26.41 -10.64 0.78
N GLY A 466 25.24 -11.17 1.16
CA GLY A 466 23.97 -10.85 0.51
C GLY A 466 23.24 -9.68 1.17
N GLU A 467 22.42 -9.00 0.38
CA GLU A 467 21.58 -7.86 0.84
C GLU A 467 20.19 -8.31 1.32
N LEU A 468 19.83 -9.58 1.12
CA LEU A 468 18.52 -10.14 1.46
C LEU A 468 18.64 -11.18 2.58
N SER A 469 17.81 -10.99 3.62
CA SER A 469 17.69 -11.93 4.74
C SER A 469 16.24 -12.36 4.95
N GLN A 470 16.07 -13.52 5.55
CA GLN A 470 14.79 -14.06 5.95
C GLN A 470 14.68 -13.99 7.46
N ILE A 471 13.56 -13.48 7.96
CA ILE A 471 13.25 -13.43 9.39
C ILE A 471 11.97 -14.20 9.65
N ARG A 472 11.95 -14.93 10.76
CA ARG A 472 10.76 -15.51 11.34
C ARG A 472 10.63 -15.02 12.76
N THR A 473 9.57 -14.26 13.01
CA THR A 473 9.26 -13.71 14.32
C THR A 473 8.12 -14.51 14.92
N SER A 474 8.34 -15.13 16.07
CA SER A 474 7.33 -15.93 16.76
C SER A 474 7.10 -15.41 18.18
N SER A 475 5.85 -15.43 18.60
CA SER A 475 5.37 -15.08 19.93
C SER A 475 4.80 -16.32 20.63
N THR A 476 5.00 -16.40 21.93
CA THR A 476 4.46 -17.44 22.80
C THR A 476 3.99 -16.82 24.10
N SER A 477 2.79 -17.13 24.56
CA SER A 477 2.21 -16.44 25.73
C SER A 477 1.33 -17.39 26.55
N GLU A 478 1.12 -17.03 27.80
CA GLU A 478 0.08 -17.62 28.66
C GLU A 478 -1.35 -17.24 28.21
N ASP A 479 -1.50 -16.19 27.39
CA ASP A 479 -2.75 -15.69 26.85
C ASP A 479 -2.65 -15.52 25.32
N GLU A 480 -3.55 -16.18 24.59
CA GLU A 480 -3.61 -16.21 23.13
C GLU A 480 -3.80 -14.80 22.52
N GLY A 481 -4.53 -13.92 23.22
CA GLY A 481 -4.80 -12.55 22.76
C GLY A 481 -3.58 -11.64 22.73
N MET A 482 -2.52 -11.99 23.48
CA MET A 482 -1.29 -11.20 23.54
C MET A 482 -0.29 -11.51 22.43
N MET A 483 -0.51 -12.57 21.64
CA MET A 483 0.56 -13.10 20.79
C MET A 483 0.68 -12.42 19.41
N ALA A 484 -0.44 -12.03 18.79
CA ALA A 484 -0.45 -11.56 17.40
C ALA A 484 0.05 -10.11 17.26
N SER A 485 -0.28 -9.24 18.21
CA SER A 485 0.00 -7.80 18.09
C SER A 485 1.48 -7.44 18.21
N PRO A 486 2.28 -8.01 19.14
CA PRO A 486 3.72 -7.72 19.22
C PRO A 486 4.49 -8.18 17.99
N ILE A 487 4.06 -9.26 17.34
CA ILE A 487 4.68 -9.73 16.09
C ILE A 487 4.53 -8.67 15.01
N SER A 488 3.32 -8.18 14.78
CA SER A 488 3.04 -7.17 13.74
C SER A 488 3.82 -5.88 14.01
N GLU A 489 3.89 -5.43 15.26
CA GLU A 489 4.56 -4.18 15.63
C GLU A 489 6.09 -4.26 15.48
N ILE A 490 6.68 -5.37 15.94
CA ILE A 490 8.13 -5.62 15.79
C ILE A 490 8.51 -5.79 14.31
N ILE A 491 7.66 -6.44 13.50
CA ILE A 491 7.88 -6.59 12.05
C ILE A 491 7.77 -5.26 11.32
N ASP A 492 6.75 -4.44 11.61
CA ASP A 492 6.59 -3.11 11.02
C ASP A 492 7.83 -2.23 11.33
N ASP A 493 8.39 -2.36 12.54
CA ASP A 493 9.60 -1.65 12.96
C ASP A 493 10.89 -2.14 12.28
N PHE A 494 10.92 -3.40 11.83
CA PHE A 494 12.01 -3.88 10.96
C PHE A 494 11.94 -3.27 9.55
N GLU A 495 10.76 -2.84 9.11
CA GLU A 495 10.55 -2.25 7.78
C GLU A 495 10.81 -0.73 7.75
N GLN A 496 10.55 0.00 8.83
CA GLN A 496 10.76 1.45 8.86
C GLN A 496 12.26 1.80 8.96
N ALA A 497 12.91 2.03 7.82
CA ALA A 497 14.35 2.24 7.63
C ALA A 497 14.95 3.54 8.24
N GLY A 498 14.37 4.12 9.30
CA GLY A 498 14.68 5.50 9.73
C GLY A 498 15.23 5.73 11.14
N LEU A 499 15.39 4.70 11.99
CA LEU A 499 15.52 4.88 13.46
C LEU A 499 16.87 4.44 14.07
N ALA A 500 17.95 4.32 13.29
CA ALA A 500 19.25 3.84 13.81
C ALA A 500 20.29 4.95 14.05
N LEU A 501 20.02 6.20 13.66
CA LEU A 501 21.01 7.27 13.75
C LEU A 501 21.23 7.74 15.19
N ASP A 502 20.18 7.92 15.97
CA ASP A 502 20.21 8.54 17.31
C ASP A 502 20.86 7.69 18.41
N MET A 503 21.23 6.43 18.14
CA MET A 503 21.84 5.51 19.11
C MET A 503 23.30 5.13 18.81
N MET A 504 23.86 5.63 17.70
CA MET A 504 25.27 5.48 17.36
C MET A 504 26.04 6.67 17.95
N SER A 505 27.33 6.53 18.29
CA SER A 505 28.12 7.72 18.63
C SER A 505 28.21 8.67 17.43
N ASP A 506 28.39 9.98 17.63
CA ASP A 506 28.44 10.96 16.53
C ASP A 506 29.42 10.54 15.41
N ASN A 507 30.54 9.92 15.78
CA ASN A 507 31.54 9.40 14.84
C ASN A 507 31.06 8.16 14.06
N GLU A 508 30.34 7.25 14.71
CA GLU A 508 29.78 6.06 14.08
C GLU A 508 28.62 6.43 13.15
N GLN A 509 27.76 7.36 13.59
CA GLN A 509 26.74 7.97 12.75
C GLN A 509 27.36 8.56 11.49
N GLU A 510 28.39 9.39 11.65
CA GLU A 510 29.04 10.05 10.52
C GLU A 510 29.66 9.03 9.55
N LEU A 511 30.31 7.99 10.06
CA LEU A 511 30.94 6.95 9.24
C LEU A 511 29.89 6.10 8.49
N PHE A 512 28.84 5.66 9.17
CA PHE A 512 27.74 4.92 8.57
C PHE A 512 26.99 5.75 7.53
N ILE A 513 26.74 7.03 7.84
CA ILE A 513 26.07 7.91 6.90
C ILE A 513 26.92 8.07 5.64
N LYS A 514 28.22 8.30 5.83
CA LYS A 514 29.20 8.41 4.76
C LYS A 514 29.20 7.16 3.87
N GLU A 515 29.43 5.97 4.43
CA GLU A 515 29.53 4.72 3.65
C GLU A 515 28.29 4.46 2.81
N LYS A 516 27.10 4.63 3.39
CA LYS A 516 25.84 4.39 2.70
C LYS A 516 25.52 5.48 1.66
N SER A 517 25.86 6.75 1.94
CA SER A 517 25.79 7.82 0.94
C SER A 517 26.69 7.53 -0.26
N LEU A 518 27.90 6.98 -0.04
CA LEU A 518 28.81 6.60 -1.13
C LEU A 518 28.29 5.41 -1.94
N GLN A 519 27.70 4.39 -1.29
CA GLN A 519 27.09 3.24 -1.98
C GLN A 519 25.88 3.63 -2.84
N SER A 520 25.10 4.63 -2.38
CA SER A 520 23.93 5.13 -3.08
C SER A 520 24.27 6.01 -4.28
N LEU A 521 25.51 6.51 -4.38
CA LEU A 521 25.91 7.48 -5.39
C LEU A 521 25.97 6.83 -6.77
N ARG A 522 25.22 7.40 -7.71
CA ARG A 522 25.17 6.93 -9.10
C ARG A 522 25.82 7.91 -10.06
N PHE A 523 25.56 9.20 -9.88
CA PHE A 523 26.02 10.21 -10.82
C PHE A 523 26.30 11.56 -10.16
N LEU A 524 27.38 12.20 -10.59
CA LEU A 524 27.71 13.60 -10.31
C LEU A 524 27.67 14.39 -11.61
N LEU A 525 27.02 15.54 -11.57
CA LEU A 525 26.92 16.47 -12.69
C LEU A 525 27.27 17.88 -12.23
N VAL A 526 28.13 18.58 -12.99
CA VAL A 526 28.45 20.00 -12.79
C VAL A 526 28.10 20.73 -14.08
N VAL A 527 27.19 21.71 -13.97
CA VAL A 527 26.65 22.47 -15.10
C VAL A 527 27.00 23.95 -14.91
N HIS A 528 27.48 24.60 -15.97
CA HIS A 528 27.69 26.05 -15.96
C HIS A 528 26.33 26.77 -15.96
N LYS A 529 26.10 27.64 -14.99
CA LYS A 529 24.78 28.23 -14.72
C LYS A 529 24.26 29.10 -15.87
N ASP A 530 25.12 29.94 -16.45
CA ASP A 530 24.68 30.90 -17.48
C ASP A 530 24.48 30.28 -18.87
N VAL A 531 25.16 29.16 -19.15
CA VAL A 531 25.19 28.55 -20.49
C VAL A 531 24.45 27.20 -20.51
N GLY A 532 24.21 26.59 -19.35
CA GLY A 532 23.52 25.30 -19.23
C GLY A 532 24.36 24.10 -19.72
N VAL A 533 25.65 24.27 -19.94
CA VAL A 533 26.55 23.22 -20.46
C VAL A 533 27.17 22.43 -19.31
N THR A 534 27.21 21.10 -19.47
CA THR A 534 27.93 20.20 -18.56
C THR A 534 29.43 20.45 -18.66
N ILE A 535 30.04 20.93 -17.58
CA ILE A 535 31.50 21.16 -17.53
C ILE A 535 32.26 19.98 -16.93
N PHE A 536 31.56 19.14 -16.16
CA PHE A 536 32.10 17.90 -15.59
C PHE A 536 30.98 16.91 -15.25
N SER A 537 31.24 15.63 -15.45
CA SER A 537 30.37 14.55 -14.95
C SER A 537 31.21 13.36 -14.50
N LYS A 538 30.70 12.60 -13.52
CA LYS A 538 31.30 11.35 -13.06
C LYS A 538 30.19 10.33 -12.82
N ASN A 539 30.34 9.15 -13.42
CA ASN A 539 29.46 8.01 -13.18
C ASN A 539 30.12 7.09 -12.15
N PHE A 540 29.35 6.69 -11.15
CA PHE A 540 29.78 5.80 -10.07
C PHE A 540 29.19 4.39 -10.21
N SER A 541 28.35 4.15 -11.22
CA SER A 541 27.66 2.88 -11.49
C SER A 541 28.12 2.23 -12.80
N GLU A 542 27.97 0.90 -12.90
CA GLU A 542 28.30 0.13 -14.11
C GLU A 542 27.38 0.45 -15.30
N ASN A 543 26.19 1.00 -15.05
CA ASN A 543 25.25 1.42 -16.08
C ASN A 543 25.56 2.86 -16.53
N ALA A 544 25.96 3.01 -17.79
CA ALA A 544 26.27 4.33 -18.36
C ALA A 544 25.00 5.19 -18.51
N LEU A 545 24.83 6.19 -17.64
CA LEU A 545 23.87 7.27 -17.81
C LEU A 545 24.49 8.38 -18.69
N ASP A 546 23.72 8.90 -19.65
CA ASP A 546 24.15 9.98 -20.54
C ASP A 546 24.07 11.34 -19.83
N ALA A 547 25.22 11.99 -19.64
CA ALA A 547 25.35 13.26 -18.94
C ALA A 547 24.60 14.41 -19.66
N ASP A 548 24.55 14.38 -20.99
CA ASP A 548 23.95 15.45 -21.79
C ASP A 548 22.42 15.36 -21.74
N LEU A 549 21.87 14.14 -21.72
CA LEU A 549 20.44 13.90 -21.54
C LEU A 549 19.95 14.38 -20.17
N ILE A 550 20.71 14.06 -19.11
CA ILE A 550 20.40 14.49 -17.75
C ILE A 550 20.49 16.01 -17.62
N SER A 551 21.55 16.62 -18.17
CA SER A 551 21.74 18.06 -18.13
C SER A 551 20.62 18.82 -18.86
N GLY A 552 20.20 18.32 -20.03
CA GLY A 552 19.06 18.86 -20.78
C GLY A 552 17.75 18.79 -19.98
N PHE A 553 17.49 17.66 -19.33
CA PHE A 553 16.32 17.48 -18.47
C PHE A 553 16.30 18.41 -17.26
N LEU A 554 17.42 18.52 -16.53
CA LEU A 554 17.54 19.41 -15.37
C LEU A 554 17.40 20.89 -15.76
N THR A 555 17.93 21.27 -16.92
CA THR A 555 17.79 22.63 -17.46
C THR A 555 16.34 22.93 -17.83
N ALA A 556 15.64 22.00 -18.49
CA ALA A 556 14.23 22.15 -18.86
C ALA A 556 13.33 22.28 -17.62
N ILE A 557 13.54 21.47 -16.60
CA ILE A 557 12.80 21.53 -15.34
C ILE A 557 13.09 22.84 -14.59
N SER A 558 14.34 23.30 -14.55
CA SER A 558 14.67 24.59 -13.93
C SER A 558 14.00 25.76 -14.65
N SER A 559 13.94 25.72 -15.99
CA SER A 559 13.24 26.73 -16.79
C SER A 559 11.75 26.74 -16.50
N PHE A 560 11.12 25.56 -16.47
CA PHE A 560 9.71 25.40 -16.14
C PHE A 560 9.37 25.89 -14.72
N GLY A 561 10.24 25.59 -13.74
CA GLY A 561 10.10 26.06 -12.37
C GLY A 561 10.15 27.58 -12.23
N MET A 562 11.00 28.27 -13.02
CA MET A 562 11.07 29.74 -13.04
C MET A 562 9.82 30.40 -13.65
N GLU A 563 9.21 29.77 -14.65
CA GLU A 563 7.96 30.25 -15.24
C GLU A 563 6.79 30.11 -14.26
N LEU A 564 6.69 28.98 -13.55
CA LEU A 564 5.66 28.73 -12.55
C LEU A 564 5.76 29.66 -11.33
N SER A 565 6.96 30.09 -10.97
CA SER A 565 7.22 30.96 -9.82
C SER A 565 7.07 32.46 -10.12
N GLY A 566 6.60 32.83 -11.32
CA GLY A 566 6.40 34.23 -11.70
C GLY A 566 7.71 35.02 -11.83
N GLY A 567 8.80 34.37 -12.26
CA GLY A 567 10.11 35.02 -12.45
C GLY A 567 10.97 35.13 -11.18
N GLN A 568 10.54 34.54 -10.06
CA GLN A 568 11.42 34.35 -8.91
C GLN A 568 12.29 33.11 -9.10
N SER A 569 13.59 33.20 -8.81
CA SER A 569 14.51 32.06 -8.89
C SER A 569 14.29 31.06 -7.74
N ILE A 570 13.14 30.39 -7.74
CA ILE A 570 12.88 29.26 -6.88
C ILE A 570 13.58 28.06 -7.52
N GLY A 571 14.86 27.92 -7.21
CA GLY A 571 15.64 26.76 -7.62
C GLY A 571 15.06 25.49 -7.02
N ILE A 572 14.83 24.48 -7.87
CA ILE A 572 14.47 23.15 -7.39
C ILE A 572 15.70 22.59 -6.68
N LYS A 573 15.57 22.35 -5.37
CA LYS A 573 16.67 21.82 -4.55
C LYS A 573 16.72 20.30 -4.58
N LYS A 574 15.57 19.65 -4.74
CA LYS A 574 15.42 18.20 -4.60
C LYS A 574 14.29 17.69 -5.49
N MET A 575 14.47 16.50 -6.05
CA MET A 575 13.44 15.74 -6.76
C MET A 575 13.55 14.27 -6.39
N GLU A 576 12.42 13.60 -6.24
CA GLU A 576 12.34 12.17 -5.91
C GLU A 576 11.41 11.50 -6.92
N TYR A 577 11.88 10.41 -7.52
CA TYR A 577 11.13 9.62 -8.49
C TYR A 577 11.40 8.13 -8.25
N GLU A 578 10.40 7.41 -7.74
CA GLU A 578 10.51 6.00 -7.35
C GLU A 578 11.72 5.71 -6.45
N SER A 579 12.76 5.07 -7.00
CA SER A 579 14.01 4.71 -6.30
C SER A 579 15.19 5.61 -6.69
N LEU A 580 14.96 6.77 -7.31
CA LEU A 580 16.00 7.73 -7.68
C LEU A 580 15.74 9.07 -7.00
N LYS A 581 16.78 9.59 -6.35
CA LYS A 581 16.81 10.89 -5.68
C LYS A 581 17.81 11.79 -6.37
N ILE A 582 17.36 12.98 -6.77
CA ILE A 582 18.19 14.01 -7.38
C ILE A 582 18.32 15.17 -6.39
N VAL A 583 19.54 15.45 -5.97
CA VAL A 583 19.86 16.59 -5.10
C VAL A 583 20.60 17.65 -5.92
N LEU A 584 20.07 18.86 -5.95
CA LEU A 584 20.61 19.99 -6.70
C LEU A 584 21.10 21.08 -5.73
N GLN A 585 22.36 21.47 -5.89
CA GLN A 585 22.93 22.61 -5.20
C GLN A 585 23.31 23.69 -6.20
N GLN A 586 22.68 24.85 -6.03
CA GLN A 586 22.96 26.03 -6.85
C GLN A 586 24.11 26.84 -6.26
N GLY A 587 25.04 27.22 -7.12
CA GLY A 587 26.10 28.18 -6.86
C GLY A 587 25.86 29.52 -7.57
N THR A 588 26.88 30.37 -7.52
CA THR A 588 26.96 31.64 -8.24
C THR A 588 27.13 31.42 -9.75
N TYR A 589 28.02 30.50 -10.13
CA TYR A 589 28.46 30.23 -11.51
C TYR A 589 28.14 28.81 -11.97
N VAL A 590 27.90 27.87 -11.05
CA VAL A 590 27.60 26.47 -11.39
C VAL A 590 26.34 25.96 -10.69
N ASN A 591 25.68 25.00 -11.31
CA ASN A 591 24.68 24.14 -10.67
C ASN A 591 25.28 22.73 -10.59
N VAL A 592 25.26 22.13 -9.40
CA VAL A 592 25.77 20.78 -9.19
C VAL A 592 24.63 19.85 -8.80
N GLY A 593 24.54 18.71 -9.49
CA GLY A 593 23.56 17.68 -9.25
C GLY A 593 24.20 16.37 -8.81
N LEU A 594 23.59 15.72 -7.82
CA LEU A 594 23.88 14.34 -7.42
C LEU A 594 22.65 13.48 -7.67
N ILE A 595 22.87 12.29 -8.25
CA ILE A 595 21.85 11.26 -8.43
C ILE A 595 22.18 10.08 -7.52
N LEU A 596 21.20 9.65 -6.72
CA LEU A 596 21.32 8.66 -5.65
C LEU A 596 20.16 7.66 -5.72
N ASP A 597 20.36 6.44 -5.23
CA ASP A 597 19.28 5.45 -5.11
C ASP A 597 18.43 5.64 -3.83
N ASP A 598 19.05 5.97 -2.68
CA ASP A 598 18.34 6.21 -1.40
C ASP A 598 19.26 6.90 -0.34
N PHE A 599 18.73 7.29 0.85
CA PHE A 599 19.41 7.63 2.14
C PHE A 599 19.51 9.16 2.57
N PRO A 600 19.70 9.56 3.88
CA PRO A 600 19.35 10.86 4.41
C PRO A 600 20.31 11.98 4.04
N GLU A 601 19.68 13.12 3.89
CA GLU A 601 20.14 14.20 3.03
C GLU A 601 21.07 15.20 3.74
N GLN A 602 21.17 15.14 5.07
CA GLN A 602 21.80 16.20 5.86
C GLN A 602 23.33 16.24 5.71
N TRP A 603 24.01 15.09 5.73
CA TRP A 603 25.47 15.02 5.52
C TRP A 603 25.86 15.41 4.10
N LEU A 604 25.09 14.92 3.12
CA LEU A 604 25.34 15.17 1.71
C LEU A 604 25.15 16.65 1.34
N ASP A 605 24.11 17.30 1.88
CA ASP A 605 23.81 18.71 1.61
C ASP A 605 24.94 19.64 2.08
N LEU A 606 25.53 19.36 3.25
CA LEU A 606 26.65 20.16 3.77
C LEU A 606 27.93 19.99 2.93
N ARG A 607 28.25 18.75 2.53
CA ARG A 607 29.43 18.46 1.70
C ARG A 607 29.26 18.96 0.27
N LEU A 608 28.07 18.82 -0.30
CA LEU A 608 27.74 19.34 -1.62
C LEU A 608 27.83 20.88 -1.66
N LYS A 609 27.34 21.58 -0.63
CA LYS A 609 27.55 23.03 -0.47
C LYS A 609 29.03 23.40 -0.38
N THR A 610 29.79 22.65 0.39
CA THR A 610 31.24 22.83 0.54
C THR A 610 31.96 22.62 -0.80
N PHE A 611 31.58 21.58 -1.54
CA PHE A 611 32.10 21.27 -2.87
C PHE A 611 31.82 22.39 -3.87
N VAL A 612 30.58 22.87 -3.97
CA VAL A 612 30.21 23.98 -4.86
C VAL A 612 31.04 25.23 -4.54
N LYS A 613 31.16 25.58 -3.25
CA LYS A 613 31.95 26.74 -2.84
C LYS A 613 33.44 26.60 -3.16
N ALA A 614 34.01 25.42 -2.93
CA ALA A 614 35.41 25.13 -3.23
C ALA A 614 35.67 25.17 -4.74
N LEU A 615 34.77 24.58 -5.53
CA LEU A 615 34.82 24.58 -6.99
C LEU A 615 34.77 26.00 -7.54
N GLU A 616 33.82 26.83 -7.08
CA GLU A 616 33.73 28.23 -7.52
C GLU A 616 34.94 29.08 -7.10
N THR A 617 35.57 28.75 -5.98
CA THR A 617 36.77 29.45 -5.52
C THR A 617 37.98 29.07 -6.37
N GLN A 618 38.15 27.78 -6.64
CA GLN A 618 39.29 27.25 -7.39
C GLN A 618 39.24 27.63 -8.87
N TYR A 619 38.06 27.59 -9.48
CA TYR A 619 37.88 27.83 -10.92
C TYR A 619 37.25 29.18 -11.24
N LYS A 620 37.26 30.12 -10.29
CA LYS A 620 36.55 31.42 -10.37
C LYS A 620 36.78 32.17 -11.67
N GLU A 621 38.05 32.29 -12.08
CA GLU A 621 38.41 33.05 -13.28
C GLU A 621 37.91 32.33 -14.54
N ASN A 622 38.07 31.01 -14.63
CA ASN A 622 37.61 30.19 -15.76
C ASN A 622 36.07 30.14 -15.88
N LEU A 623 35.35 30.15 -14.75
CA LEU A 623 33.89 30.17 -14.72
C LEU A 623 33.34 31.56 -15.10
N LYS A 624 34.02 32.64 -14.72
CA LYS A 624 33.62 34.01 -15.11
C LYS A 624 33.87 34.30 -16.58
N SER A 625 34.99 33.83 -17.13
CA SER A 625 35.37 34.02 -18.52
C SER A 625 35.25 32.70 -19.30
N TRP A 626 34.08 32.08 -19.24
CA TRP A 626 33.81 30.82 -19.92
C TRP A 626 34.15 30.88 -21.42
N THR A 627 35.13 30.09 -21.84
CA THR A 627 35.62 30.03 -23.23
C THR A 627 35.11 28.83 -24.02
N GLY A 628 34.32 27.94 -23.39
CA GLY A 628 33.94 26.65 -23.96
C GLY A 628 34.92 25.51 -23.71
N ASP A 629 36.07 25.77 -23.09
CA ASP A 629 37.08 24.74 -22.80
C ASP A 629 36.81 24.04 -21.45
N VAL A 630 36.52 22.74 -21.51
CA VAL A 630 36.30 21.88 -20.32
C VAL A 630 37.59 21.30 -19.74
N SER A 631 38.73 21.43 -20.43
CA SER A 631 40.02 20.85 -20.02
C SER A 631 40.52 21.29 -18.64
N PRO A 632 40.32 22.56 -18.21
CA PRO A 632 40.74 23.01 -16.87
C PRO A 632 40.02 22.27 -15.72
N TYR A 633 38.84 21.71 -15.98
CA TYR A 633 37.96 21.13 -14.96
C TYR A 633 38.18 19.63 -14.73
N ARG A 634 39.16 19.02 -15.41
CA ARG A 634 39.51 17.59 -15.20
C ARG A 634 39.89 17.24 -13.76
N SER A 635 40.36 18.23 -13.01
CA SER A 635 40.75 18.07 -11.60
C SER A 635 39.58 18.21 -10.61
N ILE A 636 38.35 18.44 -11.08
CA ILE A 636 37.16 18.43 -10.24
C ILE A 636 36.99 17.07 -9.55
N ASP A 637 37.40 15.99 -10.21
CA ASP A 637 37.37 14.64 -9.66
C ASP A 637 38.13 14.55 -8.31
N ASN A 638 39.39 15.00 -8.31
CA ASN A 638 40.22 15.04 -7.12
C ASN A 638 39.63 15.95 -6.02
N LEU A 639 38.97 17.04 -6.42
CA LEU A 639 38.30 17.94 -5.48
C LEU A 639 37.07 17.26 -4.85
N PHE A 640 36.33 16.50 -5.64
CA PHE A 640 35.17 15.73 -5.18
C PHE A 640 35.61 14.62 -4.22
N ASP A 641 36.56 13.78 -4.63
CA ASP A 641 37.05 12.67 -3.81
C ASP A 641 37.65 13.17 -2.50
N LYS A 642 38.34 14.32 -2.49
CA LYS A 642 38.85 14.94 -1.26
C LYS A 642 37.75 15.44 -0.32
N ILE A 643 36.67 16.03 -0.85
CA ILE A 643 35.58 16.62 -0.04
C ILE A 643 34.59 15.56 0.43
N PHE A 644 34.38 14.50 -0.34
CA PHE A 644 33.51 13.38 0.01
C PHE A 644 34.27 12.22 0.67
N GLU A 645 35.60 12.31 0.72
CA GLU A 645 36.52 11.34 1.31
C GLU A 645 36.30 9.92 0.73
N ILE A 646 36.30 9.85 -0.60
CA ILE A 646 36.14 8.65 -1.44
C ILE A 646 37.48 8.03 -1.77
#